data_AF-A0A953Q0H6-F1
#
_entry.id   AF-A0A953Q0H6-F1
#
_cell.length_a   1.000
_cell.length_b   1.000
_cell.length_c   1.000
_cell.angle_alpha   90.00
_cell.angle_beta   90.00
_cell.angle_gamma   90.00
#
_symmetry.space_group_name_H-M   'P 1'
#
loop_
_entity.id
_entity.type
_entity.pdbx_description
1 polymer ?
#
loop_
_entity_poly.entity_id
_entity_poly.type
_entity_poly.pdbx_seq_one_letter_code
_entity_poly.pdbx_strand_id
1 'polypeptide(L)'
;TLAAIALLRQGRTEREFFAAVAAALQAEDRELAVESALALGHWRVRGLGRQYLFGSYFDGGVGLDACRLRDLARAVNPASPLRPWAAAAFALAGFSDGVLPPIETASADEAEEWESLRAALRDGLTSSDPDLRFTCALALGDEDIIAGELYGDDEHKRPAAGHFLARHKSPAVRRCLAEESDEIRKEVLDDLWPPLPEELVEPVLQVVEQGDADMRQKGAQLLQPTLTPATVDRLVRLALREADSEVFEVLLGAEILPESNTVVRSIIEGGYFQPLADQLSRHIDFSDEAVARLASLNEPEVLETLIQIADRQLRESPGTAQSEEQPSKVLAAGRFLARIAFGSGPAQLRADAYGHVAYHGSSYGGYRWGDWMGPRAVSKLFDGPGEFLHAITSALRDPELGQMSMSIVDELCEHWPELGPLATEYRPAVGELVTALLDLVRTNFLGDRSQIAELLVAMAPLYPAETLPAIVALLRDRDLLSRPWNILCRLRDGYSVFGQCLGNSPEALAQAVAALLELLKGDDSATDNIRPPAANLLEAIATDHPRYREEIASEIAPHLPDWTFSSGSREELERLAEVVGIRIKASDESQPVPADLENSCSGPQSQSLLEALDNEVLLPGNPLPTLADYCRFLKALGEAANPMEVMTASGMTDDQYVQCVSEWGEVMSRRDDVAIRYSQLMAASENKLIS
;
A
#
# COMPACT_ATOMS: atom_id res chain seq x y z
N THR A 1 -6.26 49.42 -22.90
CA THR A 1 -6.94 48.36 -23.68
C THR A 1 -6.40 48.20 -25.09
N LEU A 2 -6.46 49.19 -25.99
CA LEU A 2 -5.96 49.03 -27.38
C LEU A 2 -4.50 48.56 -27.46
N ALA A 3 -3.62 49.04 -26.58
CA ALA A 3 -2.25 48.53 -26.48
C ALA A 3 -2.20 47.03 -26.09
N ALA A 4 -3.05 46.60 -25.15
CA ALA A 4 -3.16 45.19 -24.77
C ALA A 4 -3.73 44.32 -25.91
N ILE A 5 -4.71 44.84 -26.68
CA ILE A 5 -5.23 44.18 -27.89
C ILE A 5 -4.10 43.96 -28.91
N ALA A 6 -3.29 45.00 -29.17
CA ALA A 6 -2.16 44.90 -30.09
C ALA A 6 -1.09 43.89 -29.61
N LEU A 7 -0.77 43.91 -28.31
CA LEU A 7 0.17 42.98 -27.70
C LEU A 7 -0.33 41.53 -27.77
N LEU A 8 -1.61 41.27 -27.47
CA LEU A 8 -2.20 39.93 -27.61
C LEU A 8 -2.12 39.39 -29.04
N ARG A 9 -2.37 40.23 -30.06
CA ARG A 9 -2.23 39.83 -31.48
C ARG A 9 -0.79 39.48 -31.87
N GLN A 10 0.18 40.07 -31.17
CA GLN A 10 1.61 39.74 -31.31
C GLN A 10 2.02 38.49 -30.50
N GLY A 11 1.07 37.80 -29.85
CA GLY A 11 1.36 36.61 -29.03
C GLY A 11 1.86 36.92 -27.61
N ARG A 12 1.79 38.18 -27.17
CA ARG A 12 2.12 38.60 -25.80
C ARG A 12 0.93 38.34 -24.89
N THR A 13 0.91 37.19 -24.22
CA THR A 13 -0.22 36.69 -23.42
C THR A 13 -0.07 36.89 -21.92
N GLU A 14 0.66 37.91 -21.49
CA GLU A 14 0.76 38.26 -20.08
C GLU A 14 -0.63 38.45 -19.47
N ARG A 15 -0.83 37.95 -18.24
CA ARG A 15 -2.14 37.93 -17.54
C ARG A 15 -2.85 39.28 -17.54
N GLU A 16 -2.10 40.36 -17.36
CA GLU A 16 -2.62 41.73 -17.33
C GLU A 16 -3.22 42.16 -18.67
N PHE A 17 -2.60 41.75 -19.78
CA PHE A 17 -3.09 42.08 -21.12
C PHE A 17 -4.36 41.28 -21.42
N PHE A 18 -4.35 39.99 -21.12
CA PHE A 18 -5.53 39.15 -21.26
C PHE A 18 -6.71 39.68 -20.43
N ALA A 19 -6.49 39.98 -19.14
CA ALA A 19 -7.53 40.50 -18.25
C ALA A 19 -8.08 41.86 -18.73
N ALA A 20 -7.23 42.76 -19.20
CA ALA A 20 -7.65 44.06 -19.72
C ALA A 20 -8.52 43.93 -20.99
N VAL A 21 -8.21 42.97 -21.87
CA VAL A 21 -8.99 42.73 -23.09
C VAL A 21 -10.26 41.94 -22.81
N ALA A 22 -10.22 40.97 -21.89
CA ALA A 22 -11.40 40.25 -21.41
C ALA A 22 -12.41 41.20 -20.73
N ALA A 23 -11.95 42.16 -19.93
CA ALA A 23 -12.82 43.18 -19.36
C ALA A 23 -13.45 44.09 -20.43
N ALA A 24 -12.68 44.42 -21.48
CA ALA A 24 -13.17 45.24 -22.59
C ALA A 24 -14.18 44.53 -23.51
N LEU A 25 -14.24 43.19 -23.46
CA LEU A 25 -15.31 42.41 -24.11
C LEU A 25 -16.71 42.78 -23.57
N GLN A 26 -16.77 43.27 -22.32
CA GLN A 26 -17.98 43.72 -21.63
C GLN A 26 -18.20 45.23 -21.73
N ALA A 27 -17.37 45.96 -22.48
CA ALA A 27 -17.54 47.40 -22.65
C ALA A 27 -18.83 47.72 -23.42
N GLU A 28 -19.45 48.86 -23.08
CA GLU A 28 -20.60 49.40 -23.83
C GLU A 28 -20.20 49.90 -25.23
N ASP A 29 -18.94 50.28 -25.41
CA ASP A 29 -18.36 50.61 -26.71
C ASP A 29 -18.26 49.36 -27.59
N ARG A 30 -19.17 49.28 -28.56
CA ARG A 30 -19.28 48.14 -29.47
C ARG A 30 -18.02 47.94 -30.33
N GLU A 31 -17.35 49.00 -30.77
CA GLU A 31 -16.16 48.87 -31.62
C GLU A 31 -15.01 48.27 -30.80
N LEU A 32 -14.81 48.78 -29.59
CA LEU A 32 -13.82 48.24 -28.66
C LEU A 32 -14.12 46.79 -28.28
N ALA A 33 -15.39 46.46 -28.04
CA ALA A 33 -15.82 45.09 -27.72
C ALA A 33 -15.57 44.13 -28.89
N VAL A 34 -15.87 44.54 -30.13
CA VAL A 34 -15.56 43.74 -31.34
C VAL A 34 -14.06 43.55 -31.51
N GLU A 35 -13.24 44.61 -31.40
CA GLU A 35 -11.78 44.48 -31.50
C GLU A 35 -11.20 43.55 -30.42
N SER A 36 -11.77 43.61 -29.20
CA SER A 36 -11.42 42.71 -28.10
C SER A 36 -11.80 41.27 -28.40
N ALA A 37 -13.00 41.03 -28.95
CA ALA A 37 -13.45 39.71 -29.38
C ALA A 37 -12.53 39.12 -30.46
N LEU A 38 -12.15 39.92 -31.45
CA LEU A 38 -11.23 39.50 -32.53
C LEU A 38 -9.83 39.18 -32.00
N ALA A 39 -9.30 39.97 -31.07
CA ALA A 39 -8.00 39.68 -30.46
C ALA A 39 -8.02 38.44 -29.58
N LEU A 40 -9.08 38.22 -28.79
CA LEU A 40 -9.25 37.02 -27.96
C LEU A 40 -9.54 35.75 -28.78
N GLY A 41 -10.11 35.91 -29.97
CA GLY A 41 -10.31 34.83 -30.94
C GLY A 41 -9.09 34.53 -31.82
N HIS A 42 -8.00 35.28 -31.68
CA HIS A 42 -6.78 35.08 -32.46
C HIS A 42 -6.06 33.78 -32.04
N TRP A 43 -5.51 33.03 -33.01
CA TRP A 43 -4.89 31.73 -32.76
C TRP A 43 -3.73 31.79 -31.75
N ARG A 44 -2.90 32.85 -31.80
CA ARG A 44 -1.80 33.08 -30.84
C ARG A 44 -2.25 33.17 -29.38
N VAL A 45 -3.50 33.61 -29.14
CA VAL A 45 -4.05 33.70 -27.77
C VAL A 45 -4.62 32.35 -27.33
N ARG A 46 -5.12 31.53 -28.28
CA ARG A 46 -5.72 30.22 -28.02
C ARG A 46 -4.69 29.11 -27.83
N GLY A 47 -3.56 29.15 -28.53
CA GLY A 47 -2.49 28.13 -28.44
C GLY A 47 -1.89 28.00 -27.03
N LEU A 48 -1.94 29.06 -26.22
CA LEU A 48 -1.44 29.08 -24.84
C LEU A 48 -2.52 28.71 -23.81
N GLY A 49 -3.76 28.47 -24.24
CA GLY A 49 -4.94 28.79 -23.47
C GLY A 49 -5.74 27.65 -22.84
N ARG A 50 -5.31 26.39 -22.80
CA ARG A 50 -6.07 25.40 -21.99
C ARG A 50 -5.79 25.54 -20.49
N GLN A 51 -4.53 25.80 -20.12
CA GLN A 51 -4.15 26.06 -18.72
C GLN A 51 -4.76 27.37 -18.18
N TYR A 52 -4.93 28.38 -19.05
CA TYR A 52 -5.46 29.70 -18.63
C TYR A 52 -6.96 29.91 -18.86
N LEU A 53 -7.59 29.29 -19.87
CA LEU A 53 -9.02 29.52 -20.18
C LEU A 53 -9.97 28.52 -19.50
N PHE A 54 -9.49 27.33 -19.13
CA PHE A 54 -10.33 26.24 -18.60
C PHE A 54 -9.85 25.66 -17.27
N GLY A 55 -8.67 26.05 -16.79
CA GLY A 55 -8.19 25.65 -15.48
C GLY A 55 -8.95 26.36 -14.36
N SER A 56 -9.61 25.60 -13.50
CA SER A 56 -10.16 26.02 -12.20
C SER A 56 -9.10 26.57 -11.22
N TYR A 57 -7.83 26.64 -11.63
CA TYR A 57 -6.69 27.06 -10.83
C TYR A 57 -6.62 28.55 -10.52
N PHE A 58 -7.45 29.39 -11.14
CA PHE A 58 -7.66 30.75 -10.66
C PHE A 58 -8.89 30.81 -9.78
N ASP A 59 -8.67 30.52 -8.50
CA ASP A 59 -9.56 30.85 -7.40
C ASP A 59 -9.80 32.37 -7.42
N GLY A 60 -10.82 32.81 -8.18
CA GLY A 60 -11.29 34.20 -8.29
C GLY A 60 -11.13 34.98 -9.61
N GLY A 61 -10.76 34.41 -10.77
CA GLY A 61 -10.31 35.22 -11.93
C GLY A 61 -11.05 35.09 -13.27
N VAL A 62 -11.89 36.08 -13.61
CA VAL A 62 -12.39 36.48 -14.95
C VAL A 62 -12.39 35.39 -16.05
N GLY A 63 -13.41 34.53 -16.06
CA GLY A 63 -13.63 33.60 -17.18
C GLY A 63 -13.92 34.35 -18.49
N LEU A 64 -13.41 33.84 -19.61
CA LEU A 64 -13.74 34.37 -20.94
C LEU A 64 -15.20 34.07 -21.25
N ASP A 65 -16.01 35.12 -21.46
CA ASP A 65 -17.39 34.98 -21.90
C ASP A 65 -17.44 34.61 -23.41
N ALA A 66 -17.33 33.31 -23.68
CA ALA A 66 -17.33 32.77 -25.04
C ALA A 66 -18.65 33.04 -25.78
N CYS A 67 -19.78 33.20 -25.07
CA CYS A 67 -21.05 33.57 -25.68
C CYS A 67 -20.99 35.01 -26.19
N ARG A 68 -20.56 35.95 -25.35
CA ARG A 68 -20.41 37.35 -25.74
C ARG A 68 -19.43 37.54 -26.89
N LEU A 69 -18.30 36.84 -26.87
CA LEU A 69 -17.33 36.87 -27.97
C LEU A 69 -17.98 36.43 -29.29
N ARG A 70 -18.71 35.32 -29.27
CA ARG A 70 -19.43 34.83 -30.46
C ARG A 70 -20.48 35.82 -30.95
N ASP A 71 -21.26 36.41 -30.06
CA ASP A 71 -22.29 37.38 -30.45
C ASP A 71 -21.67 38.63 -31.11
N LEU A 72 -20.55 39.12 -30.57
CA LEU A 72 -19.83 40.26 -31.13
C LEU A 72 -19.22 39.92 -32.50
N ALA A 73 -18.62 38.73 -32.64
CA ALA A 73 -18.06 38.25 -33.90
C ALA A 73 -19.15 38.03 -34.96
N ARG A 74 -20.28 37.43 -34.58
CA ARG A 74 -21.47 37.24 -35.42
C ARG A 74 -22.03 38.58 -35.91
N ALA A 75 -22.01 39.61 -35.06
CA ALA A 75 -22.55 40.93 -35.37
C ALA A 75 -21.66 41.79 -36.28
N VAL A 76 -20.49 41.30 -36.71
CA VAL A 76 -19.65 41.97 -37.72
C VAL A 76 -20.32 41.87 -39.09
N ASN A 77 -20.48 43.02 -39.75
CA ASN A 77 -21.12 43.13 -41.05
C ASN A 77 -20.48 42.16 -42.07
N PRO A 78 -21.27 41.33 -42.81
CA PRO A 78 -20.75 40.43 -43.83
C PRO A 78 -19.89 41.11 -44.92
N ALA A 79 -20.14 42.39 -45.21
CA ALA A 79 -19.37 43.16 -46.19
C ALA A 79 -18.08 43.77 -45.59
N SER A 80 -17.83 43.60 -44.29
CA SER A 80 -16.63 44.12 -43.63
C SER A 80 -15.39 43.32 -44.03
N PRO A 81 -14.23 43.95 -44.27
CA PRO A 81 -12.98 43.22 -44.45
C PRO A 81 -12.55 42.41 -43.21
N LEU A 82 -13.13 42.71 -42.03
CA LEU A 82 -12.92 41.96 -40.80
C LEU A 82 -13.77 40.68 -40.71
N ARG A 83 -14.66 40.43 -41.69
CA ARG A 83 -15.57 39.29 -41.64
C ARG A 83 -14.86 37.93 -41.54
N PRO A 84 -13.75 37.65 -42.25
CA PRO A 84 -13.00 36.41 -42.06
C PRO A 84 -12.40 36.26 -40.66
N TRP A 85 -11.84 37.34 -40.10
CA TRP A 85 -11.36 37.37 -38.70
C TRP A 85 -12.48 37.09 -37.70
N ALA A 86 -13.64 37.69 -37.92
CA ALA A 86 -14.82 37.48 -37.08
C ALA A 86 -15.32 36.03 -37.19
N ALA A 87 -15.37 35.46 -38.39
CA ALA A 87 -15.77 34.07 -38.58
C ALA A 87 -14.79 33.10 -37.89
N ALA A 88 -13.49 33.39 -37.93
CA ALA A 88 -12.48 32.57 -37.27
C ALA A 88 -12.55 32.70 -35.74
N ALA A 89 -12.73 33.93 -35.22
CA ALA A 89 -12.94 34.17 -33.80
C ALA A 89 -14.21 33.44 -33.29
N PHE A 90 -15.30 33.45 -34.07
CA PHE A 90 -16.52 32.71 -33.75
C PHE A 90 -16.26 31.20 -33.64
N ALA A 91 -15.61 30.61 -34.66
CA ALA A 91 -15.31 29.18 -34.72
C ALA A 91 -14.39 28.75 -33.57
N LEU A 92 -13.26 29.44 -33.40
CA LEU A 92 -12.28 29.11 -32.38
C LEU A 92 -12.82 29.32 -30.96
N ALA A 93 -13.78 30.24 -30.76
CA ALA A 93 -14.37 30.48 -29.44
C ALA A 93 -15.50 29.52 -29.07
N GLY A 94 -16.26 29.06 -30.06
CA GLY A 94 -17.53 28.35 -29.85
C GLY A 94 -17.42 26.85 -29.65
N PHE A 95 -16.36 26.23 -30.17
CA PHE A 95 -16.28 24.77 -30.24
C PHE A 95 -15.12 24.28 -29.39
N SER A 96 -15.36 23.17 -28.67
CA SER A 96 -14.36 22.50 -27.85
C SER A 96 -13.06 22.31 -28.64
N ASP A 97 -13.19 21.92 -29.90
CA ASP A 97 -12.08 21.53 -30.78
C ASP A 97 -11.61 22.63 -31.73
N GLY A 98 -12.18 23.83 -31.62
CA GLY A 98 -11.78 25.00 -32.41
C GLY A 98 -12.13 24.94 -33.90
N VAL A 99 -12.85 23.90 -34.34
CA VAL A 99 -13.27 23.69 -35.74
C VAL A 99 -14.77 23.88 -35.84
N LEU A 100 -15.23 24.51 -36.92
CA LEU A 100 -16.67 24.56 -37.23
C LEU A 100 -17.20 23.14 -37.48
N PRO A 101 -18.26 22.71 -36.78
CA PRO A 101 -18.83 21.38 -36.98
C PRO A 101 -19.41 21.20 -38.38
N PRO A 102 -19.53 19.96 -38.87
CA PRO A 102 -20.16 19.67 -40.17
C PRO A 102 -21.58 20.24 -40.23
N ILE A 103 -21.97 20.81 -41.37
CA ILE A 103 -23.26 21.48 -41.55
C ILE A 103 -24.42 20.51 -41.31
N GLU A 104 -24.20 19.22 -41.55
CA GLU A 104 -25.15 18.13 -41.34
C GLU A 104 -25.55 17.97 -39.87
N THR A 105 -24.75 18.51 -38.94
CA THR A 105 -25.03 18.49 -37.50
C THR A 105 -25.80 19.72 -37.00
N ALA A 106 -25.97 20.74 -37.83
CA ALA A 106 -26.66 21.98 -37.47
C ALA A 106 -28.19 21.87 -37.66
N SER A 107 -28.94 22.66 -36.87
CA SER A 107 -30.33 22.98 -37.22
C SER A 107 -30.41 23.79 -38.52
N ALA A 108 -31.61 23.91 -39.13
CA ALA A 108 -31.75 24.62 -40.40
C ALA A 108 -31.28 26.09 -40.33
N ASP A 109 -31.60 26.78 -39.22
CA ASP A 109 -31.19 28.17 -39.02
C ASP A 109 -29.67 28.29 -38.76
N GLU A 110 -29.10 27.35 -38.00
CA GLU A 110 -27.66 27.28 -37.77
C GLU A 110 -26.88 26.89 -39.03
N ALA A 111 -27.46 26.06 -39.91
CA ALA A 111 -26.82 25.60 -41.14
C ALA A 111 -26.60 26.77 -42.11
N GLU A 112 -27.59 27.67 -42.25
CA GLU A 112 -27.44 28.89 -43.05
C GLU A 112 -26.36 29.80 -42.46
N GLU A 113 -26.34 29.97 -41.14
CA GLU A 113 -25.32 30.75 -40.46
C GLU A 113 -23.91 30.15 -40.63
N TRP A 114 -23.77 28.84 -40.47
CA TRP A 114 -22.50 28.14 -40.57
C TRP A 114 -21.98 28.13 -42.00
N GLU A 115 -22.85 28.03 -43.01
CA GLU A 115 -22.42 28.20 -44.41
C GLU A 115 -21.92 29.63 -44.66
N SER A 116 -22.60 30.65 -44.12
CA SER A 116 -22.13 32.04 -44.20
C SER A 116 -20.75 32.24 -43.55
N LEU A 117 -20.52 31.62 -42.38
CA LEU A 117 -19.23 31.65 -41.70
C LEU A 117 -18.15 30.88 -42.48
N ARG A 118 -18.46 29.69 -43.01
CA ARG A 118 -17.54 28.91 -43.84
C ARG A 118 -17.16 29.64 -45.12
N ALA A 119 -18.10 30.33 -45.77
CA ALA A 119 -17.80 31.17 -46.93
C ALA A 119 -16.78 32.26 -46.57
N ALA A 120 -17.00 32.99 -45.47
CA ALA A 120 -16.06 34.00 -45.00
C ALA A 120 -14.68 33.43 -44.63
N LEU A 121 -14.62 32.24 -44.05
CA LEU A 121 -13.35 31.57 -43.75
C LEU A 121 -12.61 31.14 -45.02
N ARG A 122 -13.32 30.60 -46.02
CA ARG A 122 -12.74 30.24 -47.32
C ARG A 122 -12.18 31.47 -48.04
N ASP A 123 -12.86 32.61 -47.96
CA ASP A 123 -12.33 33.88 -48.45
C ASP A 123 -11.04 34.25 -47.69
N GLY A 124 -11.02 34.08 -46.37
CA GLY A 124 -9.84 34.26 -45.51
C GLY A 124 -8.64 33.37 -45.88
N LEU A 125 -8.87 32.14 -46.37
CA LEU A 125 -7.79 31.27 -46.85
C LEU A 125 -7.05 31.85 -48.06
N THR A 126 -7.72 32.68 -48.86
CA THR A 126 -7.11 33.36 -50.03
C THR A 126 -6.37 34.65 -49.67
N SER A 127 -6.38 35.03 -48.38
CA SER A 127 -5.75 36.26 -47.91
C SER A 127 -4.24 36.26 -48.13
N SER A 128 -3.71 37.44 -48.47
CA SER A 128 -2.27 37.72 -48.46
C SER A 128 -1.69 37.80 -47.04
N ASP A 129 -2.52 38.00 -46.02
CA ASP A 129 -2.12 37.98 -44.62
C ASP A 129 -1.94 36.51 -44.16
N PRO A 130 -0.70 36.08 -43.86
CA PRO A 130 -0.42 34.70 -43.48
C PRO A 130 -1.01 34.32 -42.12
N ASP A 131 -1.28 35.27 -41.23
CA ASP A 131 -1.90 34.99 -39.93
C ASP A 131 -3.39 34.76 -40.09
N LEU A 132 -4.06 35.58 -40.89
CA LEU A 132 -5.48 35.36 -41.21
C LEU A 132 -5.68 34.00 -41.89
N ARG A 133 -4.85 33.69 -42.90
CA ARG A 133 -4.92 32.41 -43.62
C ARG A 133 -4.77 31.22 -42.67
N PHE A 134 -3.78 31.26 -41.77
CA PHE A 134 -3.59 30.21 -40.78
C PHE A 134 -4.75 30.12 -39.78
N THR A 135 -5.26 31.26 -39.30
CA THR A 135 -6.43 31.30 -38.39
C THR A 135 -7.65 30.68 -39.05
N CYS A 136 -7.90 30.98 -40.32
CA CYS A 136 -9.00 30.42 -41.08
C CYS A 136 -8.81 28.92 -41.36
N ALA A 137 -7.58 28.48 -41.60
CA ALA A 137 -7.26 27.06 -41.76
C ALA A 137 -7.58 26.27 -40.48
N LEU A 138 -7.14 26.75 -39.31
CA LEU A 138 -7.49 26.18 -38.00
C LEU A 138 -9.01 26.09 -37.79
N ALA A 139 -9.73 27.19 -38.08
CA ALA A 139 -11.18 27.25 -37.92
C ALA A 139 -11.96 26.29 -38.86
N LEU A 140 -11.40 26.01 -40.04
CA LEU A 140 -11.98 25.08 -41.02
C LEU A 140 -11.51 23.64 -40.86
N GLY A 141 -10.41 23.41 -40.14
CA GLY A 141 -9.71 22.12 -40.12
C GLY A 141 -9.06 21.78 -41.46
N ASP A 142 -8.50 22.77 -42.16
CA ASP A 142 -7.76 22.56 -43.40
C ASP A 142 -6.37 21.97 -43.10
N GLU A 143 -6.31 20.64 -43.06
CA GLU A 143 -5.12 19.90 -42.63
C GLU A 143 -3.89 20.16 -43.51
N ASP A 144 -4.06 20.42 -44.81
CA ASP A 144 -2.93 20.61 -45.72
C ASP A 144 -2.21 21.94 -45.43
N ILE A 145 -2.97 23.01 -45.21
CA ILE A 145 -2.40 24.31 -44.82
C ILE A 145 -1.78 24.21 -43.43
N ILE A 146 -2.47 23.59 -42.46
CA ILE A 146 -1.98 23.47 -41.09
C ILE A 146 -0.69 22.63 -41.04
N ALA A 147 -0.65 21.49 -41.74
CA ALA A 147 0.54 20.65 -41.83
C ALA A 147 1.70 21.35 -42.55
N GLY A 148 1.41 22.22 -43.53
CA GLY A 148 2.44 23.04 -44.18
C GLY A 148 3.17 23.98 -43.21
N GLU A 149 2.48 24.50 -42.20
CA GLU A 149 3.05 25.42 -41.21
C GLU A 149 3.94 24.71 -40.16
N LEU A 150 3.86 23.38 -40.03
CA LEU A 150 4.82 22.61 -39.22
C LEU A 150 6.25 22.74 -39.74
N TYR A 151 6.42 22.91 -41.05
CA TYR A 151 7.71 23.07 -41.71
C TYR A 151 8.06 24.55 -41.93
N GLY A 152 7.23 25.47 -41.45
CA GLY A 152 7.49 26.90 -41.54
C GLY A 152 8.53 27.39 -40.53
N ASP A 153 9.08 28.57 -40.80
CA ASP A 153 10.02 29.26 -39.90
C ASP A 153 9.31 30.02 -38.75
N ASP A 154 7.98 30.07 -38.74
CA ASP A 154 7.21 30.77 -37.69
C ASP A 154 7.15 29.91 -36.42
N GLU A 155 8.02 30.25 -35.46
CA GLU A 155 8.15 29.60 -34.15
C GLU A 155 6.84 29.52 -33.35
N HIS A 156 5.84 30.34 -33.67
CA HIS A 156 4.55 30.30 -33.00
C HIS A 156 3.54 29.42 -33.73
N LYS A 157 3.55 29.40 -35.07
CA LYS A 157 2.57 28.61 -35.85
C LYS A 157 2.84 27.12 -35.77
N ARG A 158 4.12 26.72 -35.73
CA ARG A 158 4.52 25.32 -35.64
C ARG A 158 3.89 24.58 -34.45
N PRO A 159 4.06 25.02 -33.19
CA PRO A 159 3.41 24.35 -32.06
C PRO A 159 1.89 24.43 -32.11
N ALA A 160 1.31 25.53 -32.61
CA ALA A 160 -0.14 25.65 -32.77
C ALA A 160 -0.70 24.65 -33.81
N ALA A 161 0.04 24.40 -34.89
CA ALA A 161 -0.28 23.40 -35.90
C ALA A 161 -0.11 21.98 -35.35
N GLY A 162 0.97 21.70 -34.63
CA GLY A 162 1.24 20.41 -33.97
C GLY A 162 0.11 20.05 -33.01
N HIS A 163 -0.23 20.97 -32.11
CA HIS A 163 -1.34 20.81 -31.17
C HIS A 163 -2.66 20.52 -31.87
N PHE A 164 -2.98 21.28 -32.92
CA PHE A 164 -4.21 21.08 -33.68
C PHE A 164 -4.26 19.68 -34.29
N LEU A 165 -3.21 19.28 -35.03
CA LEU A 165 -3.18 18.01 -35.73
C LEU A 165 -3.20 16.82 -34.76
N ALA A 166 -2.43 16.89 -33.68
CA ALA A 166 -2.38 15.86 -32.63
C ALA A 166 -3.73 15.70 -31.94
N ARG A 167 -4.37 16.82 -31.58
CA ARG A 167 -5.68 16.82 -30.93
C ARG A 167 -6.75 16.14 -31.80
N HIS A 168 -6.77 16.46 -33.08
CA HIS A 168 -7.72 15.92 -34.05
C HIS A 168 -7.31 14.55 -34.60
N LYS A 169 -6.13 14.03 -34.20
CA LYS A 169 -5.58 12.74 -34.66
C LYS A 169 -5.56 12.65 -36.19
N SER A 170 -5.24 13.77 -36.83
CA SER A 170 -5.26 13.92 -38.29
C SER A 170 -4.34 12.89 -38.97
N PRO A 171 -4.67 12.40 -40.18
CA PRO A 171 -3.74 11.63 -41.01
C PRO A 171 -2.38 12.30 -41.24
N ALA A 172 -2.30 13.64 -41.14
CA ALA A 172 -1.04 14.37 -41.19
C ALA A 172 -0.13 14.06 -39.98
N VAL A 173 -0.69 13.74 -38.81
CA VAL A 173 0.09 13.30 -37.63
C VAL A 173 0.95 12.09 -37.99
N ARG A 174 0.40 11.12 -38.71
CA ARG A 174 1.16 9.94 -39.16
C ARG A 174 2.35 10.32 -40.04
N ARG A 175 2.17 11.31 -40.92
CA ARG A 175 3.28 11.83 -41.75
C ARG A 175 4.33 12.46 -40.85
N CYS A 176 3.93 13.34 -39.93
CA CYS A 176 4.83 14.04 -39.01
C CYS A 176 5.62 13.09 -38.11
N LEU A 177 4.98 12.03 -37.59
CA LEU A 177 5.63 11.00 -36.79
C LEU A 177 6.62 10.14 -37.60
N ALA A 178 6.46 10.08 -38.93
CA ALA A 178 7.37 9.38 -39.84
C ALA A 178 8.48 10.26 -40.41
N GLU A 179 8.49 11.56 -40.12
CA GLU A 179 9.52 12.49 -40.57
C GLU A 179 10.84 12.33 -39.80
N GLU A 180 11.95 12.74 -40.43
CA GLU A 180 13.28 12.63 -39.82
C GLU A 180 13.48 13.62 -38.66
N SER A 181 12.77 14.74 -38.62
CA SER A 181 12.95 15.78 -37.60
C SER A 181 12.45 15.35 -36.22
N ASP A 182 13.39 15.18 -35.26
CA ASP A 182 13.08 14.88 -33.85
C ASP A 182 12.23 15.99 -33.19
N GLU A 183 12.46 17.26 -33.53
CA GLU A 183 11.74 18.41 -32.96
C GLU A 183 10.25 18.35 -33.30
N ILE A 184 9.92 18.09 -34.57
CA ILE A 184 8.53 17.96 -35.03
C ILE A 184 7.87 16.73 -34.41
N ARG A 185 8.59 15.60 -34.37
CA ARG A 185 8.08 14.36 -33.73
C ARG A 185 7.73 14.60 -32.27
N LYS A 186 8.62 15.26 -31.53
CA LYS A 186 8.43 15.59 -30.12
C LYS A 186 7.23 16.51 -29.88
N GLU A 187 7.13 17.63 -30.61
CA GLU A 187 6.00 18.56 -30.47
C GLU A 187 4.65 17.86 -30.73
N VAL A 188 4.57 17.04 -31.79
CA VAL A 188 3.36 16.28 -32.10
C VAL A 188 3.06 15.24 -31.02
N LEU A 189 4.08 14.57 -30.49
CA LEU A 189 3.95 13.55 -29.45
C LEU A 189 3.48 14.14 -28.11
N ASP A 190 3.95 15.34 -27.75
CA ASP A 190 3.58 16.02 -26.51
C ASP A 190 2.10 16.37 -26.44
N ASP A 191 1.51 16.71 -27.59
CA ASP A 191 0.11 17.08 -27.73
C ASP A 191 -0.84 15.91 -28.02
N LEU A 192 -0.30 14.71 -28.31
CA LEU A 192 -1.10 13.52 -28.48
C LEU A 192 -1.70 13.07 -27.14
N TRP A 193 -2.90 12.48 -27.20
CA TRP A 193 -3.63 12.03 -26.02
C TRP A 193 -4.32 10.67 -26.27
N PRO A 194 -4.32 9.76 -25.28
CA PRO A 194 -4.91 8.43 -25.41
C PRO A 194 -6.45 8.46 -25.34
N PRO A 195 -7.16 7.52 -25.99
CA PRO A 195 -6.64 6.34 -26.69
C PRO A 195 -6.16 6.69 -28.11
N LEU A 196 -5.05 6.09 -28.54
CA LEU A 196 -4.55 6.27 -29.91
C LEU A 196 -5.45 5.50 -30.91
N PRO A 197 -5.77 6.08 -32.08
CA PRO A 197 -6.31 5.33 -33.22
C PRO A 197 -5.32 4.25 -33.67
N GLU A 198 -5.83 3.15 -34.21
CA GLU A 198 -5.02 2.02 -34.68
C GLU A 198 -3.96 2.46 -35.71
N GLU A 199 -4.29 3.45 -36.55
CA GLU A 199 -3.40 3.98 -37.58
C GLU A 199 -2.20 4.76 -37.02
N LEU A 200 -2.25 5.20 -35.75
CA LEU A 200 -1.18 5.93 -35.06
C LEU A 200 -0.33 5.04 -34.16
N VAL A 201 -0.77 3.81 -33.84
CA VAL A 201 -0.02 2.88 -32.98
C VAL A 201 1.36 2.57 -33.58
N GLU A 202 1.44 2.18 -34.85
CA GLU A 202 2.71 1.85 -35.49
C GLU A 202 3.64 3.07 -35.65
N PRO A 203 3.18 4.26 -36.11
CA PRO A 203 4.00 5.46 -36.11
C PRO A 203 4.54 5.85 -34.73
N VAL A 204 3.72 5.83 -33.68
CA VAL A 204 4.18 6.15 -32.32
C VAL A 204 5.20 5.11 -31.85
N LEU A 205 4.99 3.83 -32.14
CA LEU A 205 5.96 2.78 -31.81
C LEU A 205 7.30 2.98 -32.54
N GLN A 206 7.29 3.44 -33.79
CA GLN A 206 8.52 3.80 -34.52
C GLN A 206 9.24 4.99 -33.88
N VAL A 207 8.49 6.00 -33.42
CA VAL A 207 9.06 7.12 -32.64
C VAL A 207 9.70 6.62 -31.35
N VAL A 208 9.06 5.68 -30.64
CA VAL A 208 9.64 5.05 -29.46
C VAL A 208 10.90 4.25 -29.83
N GLU A 209 10.94 3.53 -30.94
CA GLU A 209 12.13 2.74 -31.30
C GLU A 209 13.34 3.59 -31.73
N GLN A 210 13.11 4.81 -32.21
CA GLN A 210 14.12 5.66 -32.85
C GLN A 210 14.42 6.96 -32.07
N GLY A 211 13.54 7.33 -31.14
CA GLY A 211 13.62 8.58 -30.39
C GLY A 211 14.61 8.56 -29.23
N ASP A 212 14.81 9.74 -28.66
CA ASP A 212 15.50 9.94 -27.38
C ASP A 212 14.64 9.49 -26.19
N ALA A 213 15.21 9.51 -24.98
CA ALA A 213 14.54 9.01 -23.77
C ALA A 213 13.15 9.64 -23.55
N ASP A 214 13.02 10.96 -23.73
CA ASP A 214 11.77 11.69 -23.52
C ASP A 214 10.67 11.27 -24.51
N MET A 215 11.01 11.17 -25.80
CA MET A 215 10.09 10.65 -26.81
C MET A 215 9.73 9.18 -26.56
N ARG A 216 10.68 8.38 -26.07
CA ARG A 216 10.44 6.97 -25.75
C ARG A 216 9.47 6.81 -24.59
N GLN A 217 9.69 7.53 -23.50
CA GLN A 217 8.80 7.54 -22.35
C GLN A 217 7.40 8.00 -22.74
N LYS A 218 7.29 9.17 -23.38
CA LYS A 218 6.00 9.73 -23.78
C LYS A 218 5.26 8.84 -24.77
N GLY A 219 5.95 8.32 -25.78
CA GLY A 219 5.35 7.43 -26.77
C GLY A 219 4.89 6.12 -26.15
N ALA A 220 5.67 5.54 -25.24
CA ALA A 220 5.25 4.36 -24.48
C ALA A 220 3.98 4.66 -23.65
N GLN A 221 3.91 5.82 -22.98
CA GLN A 221 2.74 6.21 -22.18
C GLN A 221 1.48 6.32 -23.05
N LEU A 222 1.62 6.89 -24.26
CA LEU A 222 0.51 6.99 -25.20
C LEU A 222 0.04 5.63 -25.72
N LEU A 223 0.97 4.67 -25.87
CA LEU A 223 0.67 3.30 -26.32
C LEU A 223 0.03 2.44 -25.23
N GLN A 224 0.22 2.79 -23.95
CA GLN A 224 -0.20 1.99 -22.78
C GLN A 224 -1.65 1.47 -22.87
N PRO A 225 -2.66 2.28 -23.24
CA PRO A 225 -4.06 1.81 -23.31
C PRO A 225 -4.37 0.94 -24.52
N THR A 226 -3.44 0.83 -25.47
CA THR A 226 -3.57 0.13 -26.76
C THR A 226 -2.55 -1.00 -26.92
N LEU A 227 -1.90 -1.42 -25.84
CA LEU A 227 -0.86 -2.46 -25.89
C LEU A 227 -1.45 -3.80 -26.37
N THR A 228 -0.93 -4.28 -27.49
CA THR A 228 -1.13 -5.66 -27.96
C THR A 228 0.11 -6.51 -27.63
N PRO A 229 0.02 -7.85 -27.60
CA PRO A 229 1.20 -8.70 -27.37
C PRO A 229 2.38 -8.40 -28.32
N ALA A 230 2.09 -8.03 -29.57
CA ALA A 230 3.11 -7.66 -30.55
C ALA A 230 3.79 -6.32 -30.22
N THR A 231 3.00 -5.32 -29.78
CA THR A 231 3.51 -4.01 -29.36
C THR A 231 4.37 -4.16 -28.11
N VAL A 232 3.93 -4.98 -27.14
CA VAL A 232 4.70 -5.29 -25.92
C VAL A 232 6.03 -5.93 -26.27
N ASP A 233 6.06 -6.97 -27.10
CA ASP A 233 7.31 -7.66 -27.46
C ASP A 233 8.34 -6.68 -28.05
N ARG A 234 7.90 -5.74 -28.89
CA ARG A 234 8.78 -4.68 -29.43
C ARG A 234 9.28 -3.73 -28.36
N LEU A 235 8.40 -3.22 -27.50
CA LEU A 235 8.78 -2.31 -26.41
C LEU A 235 9.72 -2.98 -25.39
N VAL A 236 9.49 -4.25 -25.08
CA VAL A 236 10.38 -5.05 -24.23
C VAL A 236 11.76 -5.16 -24.88
N ARG A 237 11.84 -5.62 -26.14
CA ARG A 237 13.13 -5.72 -26.87
C ARG A 237 13.86 -4.39 -26.92
N LEU A 238 13.14 -3.29 -27.11
CA LEU A 238 13.71 -1.94 -27.11
C LEU A 238 14.27 -1.57 -25.73
N ALA A 239 13.47 -1.69 -24.68
CA ALA A 239 13.87 -1.37 -23.31
C ALA A 239 15.14 -2.13 -22.91
N LEU A 240 15.24 -3.40 -23.31
CA LEU A 240 16.40 -4.24 -23.04
C LEU A 240 17.64 -3.88 -23.87
N ARG A 241 17.44 -3.58 -25.17
CA ARG A 241 18.55 -3.22 -26.07
C ARG A 241 19.20 -1.91 -25.66
N GLU A 242 18.40 -0.92 -25.30
CA GLU A 242 18.85 0.44 -24.95
C GLU A 242 19.07 0.62 -23.44
N ALA A 243 18.74 -0.39 -22.63
CA ALA A 243 18.72 -0.31 -21.18
C ALA A 243 17.82 0.86 -20.69
N ASP A 244 16.66 1.06 -21.32
CA ASP A 244 15.75 2.18 -21.07
C ASP A 244 14.75 1.86 -19.94
N SER A 245 14.98 2.43 -18.75
CA SER A 245 14.15 2.22 -17.57
C SER A 245 12.76 2.86 -17.69
N GLU A 246 12.63 3.97 -18.43
CA GLU A 246 11.39 4.73 -18.51
C GLU A 246 10.33 4.00 -19.34
N VAL A 247 10.74 3.42 -20.48
CA VAL A 247 9.86 2.52 -21.26
C VAL A 247 9.42 1.33 -20.40
N PHE A 248 10.31 0.84 -19.54
CA PHE A 248 10.00 -0.29 -18.68
C PHE A 248 8.98 0.05 -17.58
N GLU A 249 9.12 1.20 -16.92
CA GLU A 249 8.14 1.68 -15.94
C GLU A 249 6.75 1.80 -16.55
N VAL A 250 6.65 2.29 -17.80
CA VAL A 250 5.37 2.39 -18.49
C VAL A 250 4.77 1.01 -18.78
N LEU A 251 5.59 0.05 -19.22
CA LEU A 251 5.15 -1.33 -19.44
C LEU A 251 4.64 -1.98 -18.15
N LEU A 252 5.32 -1.75 -17.02
CA LEU A 252 4.91 -2.26 -15.70
C LEU A 252 3.63 -1.60 -15.16
N GLY A 253 3.42 -0.31 -15.48
CA GLY A 253 2.22 0.42 -15.08
C GLY A 253 0.97 0.05 -15.88
N ALA A 254 1.10 -0.65 -17.00
CA ALA A 254 -0.03 -0.98 -17.86
C ALA A 254 -0.99 -1.96 -17.16
N GLU A 255 -2.25 -1.56 -16.96
CA GLU A 255 -3.30 -2.39 -16.33
C GLU A 255 -3.64 -3.69 -17.10
N ILE A 256 -3.08 -3.90 -18.30
CA ILE A 256 -3.33 -5.07 -19.16
C ILE A 256 -2.47 -6.30 -18.76
N LEU A 257 -1.59 -6.15 -17.76
CA LEU A 257 -0.72 -7.22 -17.27
C LEU A 257 -1.37 -8.42 -16.53
N PRO A 258 -2.57 -8.36 -15.90
CA PRO A 258 -3.04 -9.47 -15.08
C PRO A 258 -3.52 -10.69 -15.87
N GLU A 259 -4.03 -10.52 -17.09
CA GLU A 259 -4.64 -11.64 -17.84
C GLU A 259 -3.73 -12.21 -18.94
N SER A 260 -2.72 -11.45 -19.37
CA SER A 260 -1.84 -11.84 -20.46
C SER A 260 -0.40 -11.96 -19.97
N ASN A 261 -0.14 -13.11 -19.34
CA ASN A 261 1.18 -13.66 -19.00
C ASN A 261 2.21 -13.56 -20.15
N THR A 262 1.80 -13.19 -21.38
CA THR A 262 2.61 -12.87 -22.55
C THR A 262 3.72 -11.85 -22.35
N VAL A 263 3.58 -10.80 -21.54
CA VAL A 263 4.67 -9.81 -21.37
C VAL A 263 5.82 -10.45 -20.59
N VAL A 264 5.48 -10.96 -19.41
CA VAL A 264 6.39 -11.66 -18.51
C VAL A 264 6.97 -12.90 -19.20
N ARG A 265 6.13 -13.69 -19.87
CA ARG A 265 6.55 -14.85 -20.64
C ARG A 265 7.44 -14.49 -21.84
N SER A 266 7.18 -13.41 -22.58
CA SER A 266 8.06 -12.98 -23.68
C SER A 266 9.42 -12.50 -23.14
N ILE A 267 9.42 -11.86 -21.97
CA ILE A 267 10.64 -11.50 -21.24
C ILE A 267 11.43 -12.76 -20.85
N ILE A 268 10.77 -13.80 -20.30
CA ILE A 268 11.39 -15.08 -19.92
C ILE A 268 11.88 -15.83 -21.16
N GLU A 269 10.98 -16.14 -22.12
CA GLU A 269 11.25 -16.95 -23.31
C GLU A 269 12.29 -16.31 -24.22
N GLY A 270 12.36 -14.98 -24.24
CA GLY A 270 13.39 -14.23 -24.95
C GLY A 270 14.77 -14.28 -24.31
N GLY A 271 14.94 -14.88 -23.13
CA GLY A 271 16.20 -14.92 -22.39
C GLY A 271 16.63 -13.56 -21.85
N TYR A 272 15.70 -12.61 -21.83
CA TYR A 272 15.97 -11.23 -21.46
C TYR A 272 15.79 -10.96 -19.97
N PHE A 273 15.35 -11.98 -19.24
CA PHE A 273 15.01 -11.84 -17.85
C PHE A 273 16.22 -11.52 -16.96
N GLN A 274 17.44 -11.94 -17.31
CA GLN A 274 18.64 -11.63 -16.54
C GLN A 274 19.13 -10.17 -16.72
N PRO A 275 19.30 -9.63 -17.94
CA PRO A 275 19.52 -8.18 -18.14
C PRO A 275 18.42 -7.35 -17.52
N LEU A 276 17.17 -7.84 -17.63
CA LEU A 276 16.04 -7.20 -17.02
C LEU A 276 16.17 -7.21 -15.50
N ALA A 277 16.51 -8.34 -14.88
CA ALA A 277 16.72 -8.46 -13.45
C ALA A 277 17.79 -7.48 -12.95
N ASP A 278 18.86 -7.30 -13.71
CA ASP A 278 19.91 -6.34 -13.40
C ASP A 278 19.42 -4.88 -13.47
N GLN A 279 18.55 -4.53 -14.44
CA GLN A 279 17.94 -3.20 -14.51
C GLN A 279 16.85 -3.00 -13.46
N LEU A 280 15.97 -3.98 -13.30
CA LEU A 280 14.92 -4.02 -12.29
C LEU A 280 15.49 -3.91 -10.89
N SER A 281 16.65 -4.53 -10.61
CA SER A 281 17.31 -4.38 -9.32
C SER A 281 17.67 -2.92 -8.99
N ARG A 282 17.87 -2.06 -9.99
CA ARG A 282 18.18 -0.63 -9.82
C ARG A 282 16.92 0.24 -9.77
N HIS A 283 15.88 -0.14 -10.51
CA HIS A 283 14.72 0.74 -10.79
C HIS A 283 13.38 0.25 -10.27
N ILE A 284 13.17 -1.04 -9.98
CA ILE A 284 11.93 -1.50 -9.34
C ILE A 284 11.83 -0.83 -7.98
N ASP A 285 10.83 0.04 -7.88
CA ASP A 285 10.17 0.28 -6.62
C ASP A 285 9.18 -0.87 -6.42
N PHE A 286 9.44 -1.72 -5.42
CA PHE A 286 8.55 -2.82 -5.04
C PHE A 286 7.32 -2.24 -4.32
N SER A 287 6.61 -1.31 -4.94
CA SER A 287 5.39 -0.74 -4.37
C SER A 287 4.43 -1.87 -3.96
N ASP A 288 3.63 -1.67 -2.93
CA ASP A 288 2.78 -2.74 -2.39
C ASP A 288 1.86 -3.36 -3.46
N GLU A 289 1.46 -2.55 -4.44
CA GLU A 289 0.71 -2.98 -5.62
C GLU A 289 1.56 -3.79 -6.62
N ALA A 290 2.77 -3.34 -6.94
CA ALA A 290 3.68 -4.10 -7.79
C ALA A 290 4.04 -5.46 -7.16
N VAL A 291 4.28 -5.47 -5.85
CA VAL A 291 4.55 -6.70 -5.08
C VAL A 291 3.38 -7.67 -5.14
N ALA A 292 2.16 -7.19 -4.90
CA ALA A 292 0.97 -8.02 -4.97
C ALA A 292 0.77 -8.61 -6.38
N ARG A 293 0.94 -7.79 -7.42
CA ARG A 293 0.84 -8.21 -8.82
C ARG A 293 1.91 -9.24 -9.19
N LEU A 294 3.17 -9.00 -8.86
CA LEU A 294 4.27 -9.90 -9.18
C LEU A 294 4.16 -11.25 -8.44
N ALA A 295 3.75 -11.23 -7.18
CA ALA A 295 3.53 -12.46 -6.41
C ALA A 295 2.38 -13.32 -6.97
N SER A 296 1.39 -12.71 -7.63
CA SER A 296 0.25 -13.42 -8.22
C SER A 296 0.59 -14.19 -9.51
N LEU A 297 1.74 -13.95 -10.13
CA LEU A 297 2.09 -14.55 -11.43
C LEU A 297 2.23 -16.08 -11.38
N ASN A 298 2.58 -16.66 -10.22
CA ASN A 298 2.73 -18.11 -9.98
C ASN A 298 3.56 -18.86 -11.05
N GLU A 299 4.45 -18.17 -11.76
CA GLU A 299 5.39 -18.74 -12.73
C GLU A 299 6.74 -18.97 -12.03
N PRO A 300 7.19 -20.23 -11.85
CA PRO A 300 8.33 -20.54 -10.99
C PRO A 300 9.64 -19.82 -11.39
N GLU A 301 9.92 -19.77 -12.70
CA GLU A 301 11.13 -19.17 -13.26
C GLU A 301 11.17 -17.66 -13.01
N VAL A 302 10.01 -16.99 -13.07
CA VAL A 302 9.86 -15.56 -12.79
C VAL A 302 10.15 -15.29 -11.32
N LEU A 303 9.47 -16.03 -10.46
CA LEU A 303 9.56 -15.88 -9.02
C LEU A 303 10.98 -16.14 -8.53
N GLU A 304 11.68 -17.15 -9.06
CA GLU A 304 13.08 -17.43 -8.71
C GLU A 304 13.99 -16.22 -8.95
N THR A 305 13.88 -15.59 -10.11
CA THR A 305 14.74 -14.42 -10.41
C THR A 305 14.29 -13.19 -9.64
N LEU A 306 12.99 -12.99 -9.42
CA LEU A 306 12.50 -11.89 -8.57
C LEU A 306 13.00 -12.05 -7.13
N ILE A 307 13.06 -13.28 -6.60
CA ILE A 307 13.69 -13.59 -5.30
C ILE A 307 15.17 -13.19 -5.34
N GLN A 308 15.91 -13.56 -6.40
CA GLN A 308 17.32 -13.18 -6.54
C GLN A 308 17.54 -11.66 -6.65
N ILE A 309 16.64 -10.93 -7.32
CA ILE A 309 16.67 -9.46 -7.41
C ILE A 309 16.43 -8.85 -6.03
N ALA A 310 15.41 -9.31 -5.31
CA ALA A 310 15.11 -8.83 -3.97
C ALA A 310 16.26 -9.13 -3.00
N ASP A 311 16.84 -10.33 -3.04
CA ASP A 311 18.04 -10.69 -2.27
C ASP A 311 19.22 -9.76 -2.59
N ARG A 312 19.46 -9.48 -3.88
CA ARG A 312 20.51 -8.56 -4.30
C ARG A 312 20.27 -7.15 -3.79
N GLN A 313 19.06 -6.61 -3.90
CA GLN A 313 18.72 -5.28 -3.37
C GLN A 313 18.93 -5.18 -1.86
N LEU A 314 18.59 -6.24 -1.12
CA LEU A 314 18.86 -6.34 0.32
C LEU A 314 20.36 -6.36 0.64
N ARG A 315 21.18 -7.05 -0.17
CA ARG A 315 22.65 -7.10 -0.03
C ARG A 315 23.36 -5.80 -0.43
N GLU A 316 22.97 -5.20 -1.55
CA GLU A 316 23.68 -4.08 -2.18
C GLU A 316 23.41 -2.76 -1.50
N SER A 317 22.26 -2.61 -0.84
CA SER A 317 21.96 -1.42 -0.06
C SER A 317 22.99 -1.34 1.09
N PRO A 318 23.93 -0.38 1.13
CA PRO A 318 24.93 -0.32 2.21
C PRO A 318 24.26 0.15 3.51
N GLY A 319 24.57 -0.48 4.65
CA GLY A 319 23.98 -0.22 5.97
C GLY A 319 24.17 1.21 6.54
N THR A 320 24.57 2.20 5.74
CA THR A 320 24.72 3.60 6.15
C THR A 320 23.38 4.33 6.05
N ALA A 321 22.53 4.09 7.04
CA ALA A 321 21.23 4.74 7.23
C ALA A 321 21.38 6.23 7.64
N GLN A 322 21.73 7.11 6.70
CA GLN A 322 21.56 8.56 6.89
C GLN A 322 20.60 9.20 5.86
N SER A 323 20.11 8.46 4.87
CA SER A 323 19.09 8.96 3.94
C SER A 323 17.74 8.30 4.26
N GLU A 324 16.73 9.12 4.52
CA GLU A 324 15.32 8.72 4.72
C GLU A 324 14.66 8.11 3.47
N GLU A 325 15.30 8.18 2.28
CA GLU A 325 14.76 7.61 1.03
C GLU A 325 15.15 6.14 0.78
N GLN A 326 16.27 5.66 1.31
CA GLN A 326 16.67 4.24 1.17
C GLN A 326 15.82 3.19 1.93
N PRO A 327 15.08 3.49 3.01
CA PRO A 327 14.26 2.51 3.72
C PRO A 327 13.14 1.90 2.89
N SER A 328 12.56 2.63 1.92
CA SER A 328 11.37 2.17 1.19
C SER A 328 11.67 0.97 0.29
N LYS A 329 12.73 1.03 -0.53
CA LYS A 329 13.10 -0.06 -1.46
C LYS A 329 13.49 -1.35 -0.73
N VAL A 330 14.24 -1.24 0.37
CA VAL A 330 14.62 -2.38 1.22
C VAL A 330 13.39 -2.98 1.90
N LEU A 331 12.49 -2.14 2.41
CA LEU A 331 11.21 -2.54 3.00
C LEU A 331 10.34 -3.31 2.01
N ALA A 332 10.22 -2.76 0.82
CA ALA A 332 9.46 -3.26 -0.30
C ALA A 332 9.99 -4.63 -0.81
N ALA A 333 11.32 -4.78 -0.98
CA ALA A 333 11.95 -6.07 -1.29
C ALA A 333 11.73 -7.11 -0.19
N GLY A 334 11.78 -6.70 1.09
CA GLY A 334 11.47 -7.56 2.23
C GLY A 334 10.02 -8.04 2.21
N ARG A 335 9.05 -7.14 1.97
CA ARG A 335 7.63 -7.47 1.82
C ARG A 335 7.38 -8.46 0.69
N PHE A 336 8.05 -8.27 -0.44
CA PHE A 336 7.98 -9.20 -1.56
C PHE A 336 8.43 -10.61 -1.16
N LEU A 337 9.62 -10.74 -0.57
CA LEU A 337 10.13 -12.04 -0.13
C LEU A 337 9.24 -12.69 0.93
N ALA A 338 8.70 -11.92 1.88
CA ALA A 338 7.77 -12.42 2.89
C ALA A 338 6.47 -12.93 2.25
N ARG A 339 5.88 -12.18 1.31
CA ARG A 339 4.68 -12.62 0.58
C ARG A 339 4.91 -13.88 -0.24
N ILE A 340 6.08 -14.04 -0.86
CA ILE A 340 6.42 -15.30 -1.54
C ILE A 340 6.60 -16.43 -0.53
N ALA A 341 7.40 -16.25 0.52
CA ALA A 341 7.67 -17.26 1.54
C ALA A 341 6.37 -17.83 2.16
N PHE A 342 5.44 -16.95 2.54
CA PHE A 342 4.24 -17.33 3.27
C PHE A 342 2.97 -17.40 2.41
N GLY A 343 3.03 -17.03 1.13
CA GLY A 343 1.91 -17.06 0.19
C GLY A 343 1.67 -18.42 -0.44
N SER A 344 0.87 -18.44 -1.51
CA SER A 344 0.69 -19.64 -2.35
C SER A 344 1.74 -19.68 -3.46
N GLY A 345 2.40 -20.82 -3.64
CA GLY A 345 3.39 -21.01 -4.69
C GLY A 345 4.13 -22.34 -4.53
N PRO A 346 5.04 -22.70 -5.47
CA PRO A 346 5.84 -23.91 -5.37
C PRO A 346 6.67 -23.93 -4.09
N ALA A 347 6.63 -25.04 -3.34
CA ALA A 347 7.29 -25.17 -2.04
C ALA A 347 8.78 -24.81 -2.05
N GLN A 348 9.50 -25.18 -3.12
CA GLN A 348 10.93 -24.84 -3.29
C GLN A 348 11.17 -23.32 -3.26
N LEU A 349 10.39 -22.55 -4.02
CA LEU A 349 10.56 -21.10 -4.10
C LEU A 349 10.16 -20.40 -2.81
N ARG A 350 9.14 -20.92 -2.13
CA ARG A 350 8.73 -20.44 -0.81
C ARG A 350 9.84 -20.67 0.22
N ALA A 351 10.45 -21.85 0.23
CA ALA A 351 11.58 -22.18 1.08
C ALA A 351 12.82 -21.31 0.77
N ASP A 352 13.12 -21.08 -0.51
CA ASP A 352 14.21 -20.19 -0.93
C ASP A 352 13.96 -18.74 -0.50
N ALA A 353 12.76 -18.21 -0.75
CA ALA A 353 12.36 -16.88 -0.32
C ALA A 353 12.43 -16.72 1.21
N TYR A 354 11.97 -17.72 1.96
CA TYR A 354 12.08 -17.76 3.41
C TYR A 354 13.54 -17.72 3.88
N GLY A 355 14.42 -18.51 3.25
CA GLY A 355 15.85 -18.49 3.53
C GLY A 355 16.45 -17.09 3.40
N HIS A 356 16.03 -16.32 2.40
CA HIS A 356 16.43 -14.92 2.25
C HIS A 356 15.84 -13.99 3.32
N VAL A 357 14.56 -14.14 3.67
CA VAL A 357 13.93 -13.37 4.77
C VAL A 357 14.66 -13.62 6.08
N ALA A 358 14.87 -14.89 6.45
CA ALA A 358 15.55 -15.29 7.67
C ALA A 358 17.03 -14.84 7.70
N TYR A 359 17.75 -15.00 6.60
CA TYR A 359 19.15 -14.58 6.49
C TYR A 359 19.32 -13.06 6.68
N HIS A 360 18.51 -12.25 5.99
CA HIS A 360 18.58 -10.79 6.09
C HIS A 360 17.99 -10.25 7.39
N GLY A 361 17.03 -10.98 7.97
CA GLY A 361 16.49 -10.71 9.29
C GLY A 361 17.53 -10.84 10.41
N SER A 362 18.31 -11.92 10.38
CA SER A 362 19.30 -12.27 11.41
C SER A 362 20.66 -11.57 11.26
N SER A 363 21.14 -11.37 10.02
CA SER A 363 22.52 -10.91 9.77
C SER A 363 22.77 -9.42 10.04
N TYR A 364 21.73 -8.59 10.13
CA TYR A 364 21.86 -7.14 10.25
C TYR A 364 21.46 -6.62 11.63
N GLY A 365 22.10 -7.18 12.67
CA GLY A 365 21.93 -6.93 14.11
C GLY A 365 22.05 -5.48 14.59
N GLY A 366 21.16 -4.61 14.11
CA GLY A 366 20.98 -3.27 14.65
C GLY A 366 20.21 -2.30 13.75
N TYR A 367 20.15 -2.52 12.42
CA TYR A 367 19.80 -1.39 11.53
C TYR A 367 18.94 -1.65 10.30
N ARG A 368 18.42 -2.86 10.04
CA ARG A 368 17.45 -3.00 8.93
C ARG A 368 16.14 -3.68 9.29
N TRP A 369 16.18 -4.78 10.04
CA TRP A 369 14.96 -5.43 10.53
C TRP A 369 15.08 -5.85 11.97
N GLY A 370 16.20 -6.52 12.36
CA GLY A 370 16.50 -6.93 13.74
C GLY A 370 15.39 -7.81 14.31
N ASP A 371 15.63 -9.11 14.45
CA ASP A 371 14.59 -10.11 14.74
C ASP A 371 13.42 -9.93 13.77
N TRP A 372 13.45 -10.58 12.61
CA TRP A 372 12.43 -10.34 11.57
C TRP A 372 11.02 -10.77 12.02
N MET A 373 10.93 -11.65 13.02
CA MET A 373 9.69 -11.98 13.72
C MET A 373 9.39 -11.05 14.90
N GLY A 374 10.21 -10.03 15.16
CA GLY A 374 9.97 -9.03 16.19
C GLY A 374 8.83 -8.06 15.82
N PRO A 375 8.22 -7.40 16.81
CA PRO A 375 7.11 -6.46 16.64
C PRO A 375 7.24 -5.45 15.48
N ARG A 376 8.45 -4.90 15.33
CA ARG A 376 8.75 -3.86 14.35
C ARG A 376 8.87 -4.41 12.95
N ALA A 377 9.42 -5.61 12.79
CA ALA A 377 9.55 -6.24 11.50
C ALA A 377 8.20 -6.80 11.05
N VAL A 378 7.40 -7.38 11.96
CA VAL A 378 6.04 -7.83 11.66
C VAL A 378 5.16 -6.70 11.13
N SER A 379 5.13 -5.54 11.80
CA SER A 379 4.33 -4.40 11.34
C SER A 379 4.83 -3.75 10.04
N LYS A 380 6.07 -4.06 9.63
CA LYS A 380 6.66 -3.57 8.40
C LYS A 380 6.52 -4.54 7.24
N LEU A 381 6.78 -5.83 7.44
CA LEU A 381 6.73 -6.88 6.41
C LEU A 381 5.30 -7.34 6.12
N PHE A 382 4.42 -7.21 7.10
CA PHE A 382 3.03 -7.62 7.04
C PHE A 382 2.15 -6.42 7.42
N ASP A 383 0.88 -6.46 7.01
CA ASP A 383 -0.16 -5.48 7.35
C ASP A 383 -0.65 -5.67 8.81
N GLY A 384 0.21 -6.20 9.69
CA GLY A 384 0.01 -6.35 11.12
C GLY A 384 0.22 -7.78 11.65
N PRO A 385 0.12 -7.96 12.99
CA PRO A 385 0.30 -9.27 13.63
C PRO A 385 -0.72 -10.32 13.18
N GLY A 386 -1.96 -9.91 12.86
CA GLY A 386 -2.99 -10.83 12.38
C GLY A 386 -2.65 -11.48 11.04
N GLU A 387 -2.21 -10.69 10.06
CA GLU A 387 -1.79 -11.20 8.75
C GLU A 387 -0.55 -12.09 8.89
N PHE A 388 0.43 -11.67 9.69
CA PHE A 388 1.62 -12.46 10.00
C PHE A 388 1.27 -13.84 10.59
N LEU A 389 0.39 -13.90 11.59
CA LEU A 389 -0.04 -15.16 12.20
C LEU A 389 -0.76 -16.06 11.19
N HIS A 390 -1.61 -15.48 10.34
CA HIS A 390 -2.30 -16.23 9.30
C HIS A 390 -1.32 -16.79 8.26
N ALA A 391 -0.35 -15.97 7.83
CA ALA A 391 0.69 -16.33 6.87
C ALA A 391 1.58 -17.48 7.39
N ILE A 392 2.03 -17.39 8.65
CA ILE A 392 2.76 -18.47 9.33
C ILE A 392 1.91 -19.74 9.45
N THR A 393 0.65 -19.60 9.88
CA THR A 393 -0.26 -20.74 10.05
C THR A 393 -0.45 -21.48 8.74
N SER A 394 -0.64 -20.74 7.65
CA SER A 394 -0.73 -21.28 6.29
C SER A 394 0.54 -22.05 5.91
N ALA A 395 1.72 -21.46 6.15
CA ALA A 395 3.00 -22.12 5.87
C ALA A 395 3.20 -23.40 6.70
N LEU A 396 2.87 -23.39 8.00
CA LEU A 396 3.00 -24.56 8.86
C LEU A 396 2.06 -25.72 8.48
N ARG A 397 0.91 -25.41 7.85
CA ARG A 397 -0.04 -26.42 7.36
C ARG A 397 0.37 -27.03 6.03
N ASP A 398 1.34 -26.46 5.33
CA ASP A 398 1.80 -26.98 4.05
C ASP A 398 2.81 -28.12 4.26
N PRO A 399 2.44 -29.38 3.93
CA PRO A 399 3.33 -30.52 4.12
C PRO A 399 4.57 -30.49 3.22
N GLU A 400 4.54 -29.73 2.11
CA GLU A 400 5.67 -29.62 1.19
C GLU A 400 6.79 -28.72 1.73
N LEU A 401 6.49 -27.83 2.68
CA LEU A 401 7.48 -26.91 3.26
C LEU A 401 8.36 -27.54 4.33
N GLY A 402 7.93 -28.64 4.93
CA GLY A 402 8.74 -29.53 5.75
C GLY A 402 9.88 -28.92 6.61
N GLN A 403 11.09 -28.81 6.03
CA GLN A 403 12.26 -28.24 6.72
C GLN A 403 12.06 -26.77 7.12
N MET A 404 11.44 -25.97 6.26
CA MET A 404 11.11 -24.56 6.53
C MET A 404 10.18 -24.45 7.73
N SER A 405 9.22 -25.37 7.89
CA SER A 405 8.29 -25.35 9.02
C SER A 405 9.01 -25.47 10.37
N MET A 406 10.11 -26.23 10.44
CA MET A 406 10.90 -26.33 11.68
C MET A 406 11.68 -25.06 11.96
N SER A 407 12.29 -24.43 10.95
CA SER A 407 12.95 -23.14 11.13
C SER A 407 11.97 -22.05 11.59
N ILE A 408 10.73 -22.06 11.06
CA ILE A 408 9.67 -21.16 11.52
C ILE A 408 9.33 -21.42 13.00
N VAL A 409 9.21 -22.69 13.41
CA VAL A 409 8.94 -23.04 14.81
C VAL A 409 10.08 -22.58 15.73
N ASP A 410 11.34 -22.73 15.31
CA ASP A 410 12.50 -22.32 16.10
C ASP A 410 12.50 -20.81 16.34
N GLU A 411 12.30 -20.03 15.28
CA GLU A 411 12.23 -18.58 15.36
C GLU A 411 10.99 -18.12 16.15
N LEU A 412 9.84 -18.80 16.02
CA LEU A 412 8.68 -18.53 16.86
C LEU A 412 8.99 -18.78 18.34
N CYS A 413 9.69 -19.87 18.69
CA CYS A 413 10.07 -20.13 20.08
C CYS A 413 10.94 -19.01 20.64
N GLU A 414 11.89 -18.52 19.85
CA GLU A 414 12.80 -17.44 20.23
C GLU A 414 12.08 -16.10 20.43
N HIS A 415 11.15 -15.74 19.51
CA HIS A 415 10.52 -14.42 19.48
C HIS A 415 9.11 -14.36 20.11
N TRP A 416 8.54 -15.50 20.52
CA TRP A 416 7.20 -15.54 21.14
C TRP A 416 7.03 -14.59 22.35
N PRO A 417 8.01 -14.42 23.26
CA PRO A 417 7.85 -13.49 24.39
C PRO A 417 7.53 -12.05 23.98
N GLU A 418 8.00 -11.60 22.81
CA GLU A 418 7.73 -10.27 22.27
C GLU A 418 6.47 -10.24 21.39
N LEU A 419 6.22 -11.31 20.64
CA LEU A 419 5.07 -11.45 19.74
C LEU A 419 3.76 -11.71 20.47
N GLY A 420 3.79 -12.54 21.51
CA GLY A 420 2.63 -13.00 22.24
C GLY A 420 1.74 -11.85 22.71
N PRO A 421 2.28 -10.81 23.39
CA PRO A 421 1.48 -9.67 23.82
C PRO A 421 0.76 -8.95 22.67
N LEU A 422 1.38 -8.84 21.49
CA LEU A 422 0.79 -8.19 20.31
C LEU A 422 -0.29 -9.02 19.64
N ALA A 423 -0.17 -10.34 19.74
CA ALA A 423 -1.17 -11.26 19.21
C ALA A 423 -2.46 -11.28 20.05
N THR A 424 -2.53 -10.59 21.21
CA THR A 424 -3.66 -10.69 22.15
C THR A 424 -4.97 -10.22 21.52
N GLU A 425 -4.88 -9.26 20.60
CA GLU A 425 -6.01 -8.74 19.82
C GLU A 425 -6.48 -9.72 18.72
N TYR A 426 -5.69 -10.75 18.41
CA TYR A 426 -5.89 -11.68 17.29
C TYR A 426 -6.11 -13.13 17.75
N ARG A 427 -6.85 -13.34 18.84
CA ARG A 427 -7.11 -14.69 19.42
C ARG A 427 -7.52 -15.77 18.39
N PRO A 428 -8.43 -15.50 17.42
CA PRO A 428 -8.78 -16.51 16.42
C PRO A 428 -7.57 -17.01 15.61
N ALA A 429 -6.69 -16.11 15.17
CA ALA A 429 -5.48 -16.46 14.42
C ALA A 429 -4.50 -17.28 15.28
N VAL A 430 -4.41 -16.97 16.58
CA VAL A 430 -3.61 -17.76 17.53
C VAL A 430 -4.17 -19.18 17.70
N GLY A 431 -5.50 -19.34 17.77
CA GLY A 431 -6.13 -20.65 17.80
C GLY A 431 -5.87 -21.48 16.53
N GLU A 432 -5.86 -20.84 15.36
CA GLU A 432 -5.50 -21.49 14.10
C GLU A 432 -4.02 -21.92 14.08
N LEU A 433 -3.13 -21.09 14.60
CA LEU A 433 -1.70 -21.38 14.75
C LEU A 433 -1.48 -22.58 15.68
N VAL A 434 -2.12 -22.61 16.85
CA VAL A 434 -2.06 -23.75 17.77
C VAL A 434 -2.52 -25.04 17.08
N THR A 435 -3.59 -24.96 16.28
CA THR A 435 -4.09 -26.11 15.52
C THR A 435 -3.05 -26.58 14.48
N ALA A 436 -2.43 -25.65 13.74
CA ALA A 436 -1.37 -25.98 12.78
C ALA A 436 -0.15 -26.63 13.45
N LEU A 437 0.26 -26.13 14.62
CA LEU A 437 1.35 -26.72 15.41
C LEU A 437 1.02 -28.15 15.86
N LEU A 438 -0.21 -28.41 16.31
CA LEU A 438 -0.65 -29.76 16.66
C LEU A 438 -0.65 -30.71 15.47
N ASP A 439 -1.12 -30.26 14.32
CA ASP A 439 -1.13 -31.06 13.10
C ASP A 439 0.29 -31.36 12.61
N LEU A 440 1.22 -30.41 12.77
CA LEU A 440 2.65 -30.63 12.50
C LEU A 440 3.23 -31.73 13.41
N VAL A 441 2.87 -31.74 14.70
CA VAL A 441 3.29 -32.82 15.61
C VAL A 441 2.71 -34.18 15.17
N ARG A 442 1.42 -34.22 14.80
CA ARG A 442 0.72 -35.46 14.42
C ARG A 442 1.20 -36.06 13.11
N THR A 443 1.57 -35.23 12.13
CA THR A 443 2.01 -35.67 10.80
C THR A 443 3.40 -36.32 10.79
N ASN A 444 4.00 -36.51 11.97
CA ASN A 444 5.25 -37.26 12.14
C ASN A 444 6.43 -36.62 11.38
N PHE A 445 6.37 -35.32 11.15
CA PHE A 445 7.49 -34.61 10.54
C PHE A 445 8.72 -34.72 11.45
N LEU A 446 9.87 -35.11 10.89
CA LEU A 446 11.07 -35.62 11.56
C LEU A 446 11.80 -34.59 12.48
N GLY A 447 11.16 -33.49 12.87
CA GLY A 447 11.72 -32.42 13.69
C GLY A 447 11.63 -32.66 15.20
N ASP A 448 12.29 -31.80 15.97
CA ASP A 448 12.30 -31.86 17.43
C ASP A 448 10.95 -31.40 18.00
N ARG A 449 10.03 -32.35 18.18
CA ARG A 449 8.71 -32.12 18.81
C ARG A 449 8.78 -31.37 20.14
N SER A 450 9.94 -31.35 20.80
CA SER A 450 10.12 -30.57 22.03
C SER A 450 10.00 -29.07 21.80
N GLN A 451 10.41 -28.54 20.64
CA GLN A 451 10.30 -27.10 20.33
C GLN A 451 8.84 -26.67 20.18
N ILE A 452 8.02 -27.47 19.48
CA ILE A 452 6.57 -27.19 19.36
C ILE A 452 5.90 -27.19 20.73
N ALA A 453 6.27 -28.15 21.59
CA ALA A 453 5.77 -28.18 22.95
C ALA A 453 6.26 -26.99 23.80
N GLU A 454 7.52 -26.58 23.66
CA GLU A 454 8.05 -25.36 24.30
C GLU A 454 7.27 -24.12 23.87
N LEU A 455 6.97 -23.99 22.58
CA LEU A 455 6.15 -22.90 22.04
C LEU A 455 4.74 -22.92 22.64
N LEU A 456 4.04 -24.06 22.62
CA LEU A 456 2.69 -24.17 23.18
C LEU A 456 2.65 -23.81 24.67
N VAL A 457 3.68 -24.18 25.43
CA VAL A 457 3.84 -23.79 26.84
C VAL A 457 4.07 -22.29 26.97
N ALA A 458 4.87 -21.67 26.10
CA ALA A 458 5.08 -20.23 26.08
C ALA A 458 3.81 -19.44 25.65
N MET A 459 2.92 -20.05 24.86
CA MET A 459 1.64 -19.47 24.44
C MET A 459 0.56 -19.55 25.54
N ALA A 460 0.59 -20.56 26.40
CA ALA A 460 -0.44 -20.80 27.43
C ALA A 460 -0.72 -19.66 28.42
N PRO A 461 0.27 -18.84 28.86
CA PRO A 461 0.05 -17.65 29.65
C PRO A 461 -0.98 -16.67 29.07
N LEU A 462 -0.96 -16.54 27.75
CA LEU A 462 -1.74 -15.53 27.02
C LEU A 462 -3.00 -16.14 26.38
N TYR A 463 -2.96 -17.43 26.04
CA TYR A 463 -4.00 -18.14 25.28
C TYR A 463 -4.38 -19.51 25.88
N PRO A 464 -4.81 -19.55 27.16
CA PRO A 464 -5.04 -20.80 27.85
C PRO A 464 -6.19 -21.63 27.23
N ALA A 465 -7.19 -20.99 26.63
CA ALA A 465 -8.33 -21.70 26.04
C ALA A 465 -7.90 -22.49 24.78
N GLU A 466 -6.99 -21.94 24.00
CA GLU A 466 -6.51 -22.50 22.75
C GLU A 466 -5.39 -23.53 22.99
N THR A 467 -4.44 -23.25 23.88
CA THR A 467 -3.22 -24.06 24.04
C THR A 467 -3.35 -25.18 25.06
N LEU A 468 -4.17 -25.04 26.12
CA LEU A 468 -4.28 -26.09 27.13
C LEU A 468 -4.84 -27.41 26.56
N PRO A 469 -5.91 -27.41 25.73
CA PRO A 469 -6.36 -28.64 25.08
C PRO A 469 -5.27 -29.27 24.20
N ALA A 470 -4.45 -28.44 23.55
CA ALA A 470 -3.32 -28.87 22.73
C ALA A 470 -2.23 -29.55 23.57
N ILE A 471 -1.84 -28.94 24.69
CA ILE A 471 -0.86 -29.50 25.63
C ILE A 471 -1.39 -30.81 26.22
N VAL A 472 -2.66 -30.86 26.62
CA VAL A 472 -3.28 -32.09 27.12
C VAL A 472 -3.30 -33.19 26.05
N ALA A 473 -3.62 -32.85 24.80
CA ALA A 473 -3.59 -33.80 23.69
C ALA A 473 -2.18 -34.36 23.47
N LEU A 474 -1.15 -33.52 23.55
CA LEU A 474 0.25 -33.94 23.46
C LEU A 474 0.66 -34.83 24.64
N LEU A 475 0.20 -34.52 25.86
CA LEU A 475 0.48 -35.33 27.05
C LEU A 475 -0.17 -36.73 26.98
N ARG A 476 -1.33 -36.85 26.33
CA ARG A 476 -2.04 -38.13 26.17
C ARG A 476 -1.45 -39.02 25.07
N ASP A 477 -0.83 -38.42 24.06
CA ASP A 477 -0.27 -39.17 22.95
C ASP A 477 1.11 -39.73 23.31
N ARG A 478 1.12 -40.96 23.82
CA ARG A 478 2.35 -41.66 24.26
C ARG A 478 3.34 -41.89 23.12
N ASP A 479 2.87 -42.00 21.88
CA ASP A 479 3.73 -42.18 20.70
C ASP A 479 4.39 -40.86 20.26
N LEU A 480 3.77 -39.73 20.62
CA LEU A 480 4.33 -38.40 20.38
C LEU A 480 5.46 -38.02 21.35
N LEU A 481 5.48 -38.61 22.54
CA LEU A 481 6.42 -38.27 23.61
C LEU A 481 7.62 -39.23 23.65
N SER A 482 8.48 -39.23 22.64
CA SER A 482 9.78 -39.92 22.73
C SER A 482 10.72 -39.27 23.77
N ARG A 483 10.46 -38.00 24.15
CA ARG A 483 11.12 -37.25 25.23
C ARG A 483 10.12 -36.43 26.08
N PRO A 484 9.23 -37.08 26.83
CA PRO A 484 8.23 -36.43 27.72
C PRO A 484 8.89 -35.56 28.80
N TRP A 485 10.12 -35.92 29.19
CA TRP A 485 10.93 -35.22 30.17
C TRP A 485 11.05 -33.72 29.92
N ASN A 486 11.46 -33.32 28.71
CA ASN A 486 11.73 -31.91 28.40
C ASN A 486 10.46 -31.05 28.52
N ILE A 487 9.33 -31.56 28.03
CA ILE A 487 8.04 -30.88 28.08
C ILE A 487 7.58 -30.70 29.52
N LEU A 488 7.67 -31.76 30.33
CA LEU A 488 7.27 -31.71 31.74
C LEU A 488 8.21 -30.83 32.58
N CYS A 489 9.52 -30.84 32.31
CA CYS A 489 10.47 -29.94 32.98
C CYS A 489 10.19 -28.48 32.65
N ARG A 490 9.86 -28.15 31.40
CA ARG A 490 9.49 -26.78 31.00
C ARG A 490 8.14 -26.35 31.56
N LEU A 491 7.15 -27.25 31.57
CA LEU A 491 5.86 -27.03 32.25
C LEU A 491 6.05 -26.77 33.74
N ARG A 492 6.99 -27.46 34.39
CA ARG A 492 7.39 -27.22 35.78
C ARG A 492 8.06 -25.86 35.95
N ASP A 493 9.06 -25.55 35.12
CA ASP A 493 9.81 -24.29 35.24
C ASP A 493 8.92 -23.07 34.92
N GLY A 494 7.93 -23.23 34.05
CA GLY A 494 6.87 -22.26 33.77
C GLY A 494 5.62 -22.42 34.63
N TYR A 495 5.64 -23.27 35.68
CA TYR A 495 4.42 -23.68 36.38
C TYR A 495 3.72 -22.51 37.09
N SER A 496 4.45 -21.52 37.58
CA SER A 496 3.81 -20.34 38.19
C SER A 496 2.86 -19.64 37.22
N VAL A 497 3.17 -19.67 35.93
CA VAL A 497 2.34 -19.08 34.87
C VAL A 497 1.31 -20.09 34.34
N PHE A 498 1.72 -21.35 34.15
CA PHE A 498 0.84 -22.44 33.72
C PHE A 498 -0.28 -22.73 34.74
N GLY A 499 0.05 -22.77 36.03
CA GLY A 499 -0.86 -22.96 37.16
C GLY A 499 -1.84 -21.79 37.36
N GLN A 500 -1.41 -20.55 37.11
CA GLN A 500 -2.30 -19.39 37.06
C GLN A 500 -3.30 -19.49 35.91
N CYS A 501 -2.84 -19.91 34.72
CA CYS A 501 -3.69 -20.11 33.55
C CYS A 501 -4.71 -21.23 33.72
N LEU A 502 -4.27 -22.36 34.29
CA LEU A 502 -5.14 -23.48 34.62
C LEU A 502 -6.16 -23.13 35.70
N GLY A 503 -5.79 -22.27 36.67
CA GLY A 503 -6.72 -21.77 37.69
C GLY A 503 -7.94 -21.04 37.10
N ASN A 504 -7.76 -20.40 35.95
CA ASN A 504 -8.83 -19.70 35.23
C ASN A 504 -9.72 -20.63 34.38
N SER A 505 -9.34 -21.90 34.18
CA SER A 505 -10.13 -22.91 33.47
C SER A 505 -10.17 -24.25 34.24
N PRO A 506 -11.16 -24.43 35.14
CA PRO A 506 -11.31 -25.65 35.93
C PRO A 506 -11.38 -26.95 35.13
N GLU A 507 -11.95 -26.89 33.93
CA GLU A 507 -12.09 -28.04 33.04
C GLU A 507 -10.74 -28.43 32.42
N ALA A 508 -9.96 -27.46 31.94
CA ALA A 508 -8.63 -27.72 31.40
C ALA A 508 -7.68 -28.24 32.49
N LEU A 509 -7.79 -27.73 33.72
CA LEU A 509 -7.04 -28.22 34.87
C LEU A 509 -7.40 -29.67 35.23
N ALA A 510 -8.68 -30.01 35.24
CA ALA A 510 -9.12 -31.39 35.46
C ALA A 510 -8.59 -32.33 34.35
N GLN A 511 -8.65 -31.90 33.08
CA GLN A 511 -8.13 -32.69 31.96
C GLN A 511 -6.60 -32.87 31.99
N ALA A 512 -5.86 -31.83 32.40
CA ALA A 512 -4.41 -31.89 32.58
C ALA A 512 -4.02 -32.81 33.73
N VAL A 513 -4.69 -32.71 34.88
CA VAL A 513 -4.50 -33.63 36.01
C VAL A 513 -4.78 -35.07 35.58
N ALA A 514 -5.89 -35.33 34.88
CA ALA A 514 -6.21 -36.65 34.37
C ALA A 514 -5.12 -37.20 33.42
N ALA A 515 -4.63 -36.38 32.48
CA ALA A 515 -3.56 -36.78 31.56
C ALA A 515 -2.23 -37.08 32.28
N LEU A 516 -1.85 -36.27 33.29
CA LEU A 516 -0.66 -36.50 34.11
C LEU A 516 -0.78 -37.78 34.95
N LEU A 517 -1.97 -38.05 35.51
CA LEU A 517 -2.25 -39.28 36.23
C LEU A 517 -2.18 -40.50 35.30
N GLU A 518 -2.71 -40.40 34.06
CA GLU A 518 -2.58 -41.46 33.05
C GLU A 518 -1.13 -41.72 32.63
N LEU A 519 -0.29 -40.67 32.58
CA LEU A 519 1.14 -40.79 32.35
C LEU A 519 1.85 -41.52 33.50
N LEU A 520 1.51 -41.18 34.75
CA LEU A 520 2.07 -41.83 35.95
C LEU A 520 1.70 -43.31 36.06
N LYS A 521 0.50 -43.69 35.62
CA LYS A 521 -0.02 -45.07 35.64
C LYS A 521 0.57 -46.00 34.58
N GLY A 522 1.38 -45.51 33.64
CA GLY A 522 2.03 -46.36 32.64
C GLY A 522 3.02 -47.36 33.27
N ASP A 523 2.93 -48.63 32.88
CA ASP A 523 3.76 -49.74 33.39
C ASP A 523 5.11 -49.92 32.68
N ASP A 524 5.40 -49.12 31.64
CA ASP A 524 6.61 -49.29 30.84
C ASP A 524 7.86 -48.65 31.46
N SER A 525 9.01 -49.29 31.32
CA SER A 525 10.34 -48.79 31.74
C SER A 525 10.72 -47.40 31.18
N ALA A 526 10.03 -46.93 30.13
CA ALA A 526 10.16 -45.57 29.61
C ALA A 526 9.63 -44.48 30.59
N THR A 527 8.82 -44.86 31.58
CA THR A 527 8.17 -43.95 32.53
C THR A 527 9.07 -43.49 33.67
N ASP A 528 10.22 -44.12 33.92
CA ASP A 528 11.11 -43.76 35.04
C ASP A 528 11.66 -42.33 34.93
N ASN A 529 11.87 -41.85 33.70
CA ASN A 529 12.22 -40.45 33.49
C ASN A 529 10.97 -39.54 33.59
N ILE A 530 9.77 -39.99 33.25
CA ILE A 530 8.56 -39.14 33.18
C ILE A 530 7.95 -38.87 34.56
N ARG A 531 8.00 -39.88 35.44
CA ARG A 531 7.32 -39.86 36.74
C ARG A 531 7.74 -38.69 37.63
N PRO A 532 9.03 -38.34 37.78
CA PRO A 532 9.44 -37.27 38.69
C PRO A 532 8.92 -35.88 38.28
N PRO A 533 9.04 -35.42 37.02
CA PRO A 533 8.45 -34.16 36.57
C PRO A 533 6.93 -34.13 36.64
N ALA A 534 6.26 -35.23 36.26
CA ALA A 534 4.80 -35.31 36.37
C ALA A 534 4.34 -35.23 37.83
N ALA A 535 5.09 -35.86 38.75
CA ALA A 535 4.84 -35.79 40.18
C ALA A 535 5.04 -34.38 40.74
N ASN A 536 6.14 -33.71 40.40
CA ASN A 536 6.39 -32.32 40.79
C ASN A 536 5.30 -31.37 40.27
N LEU A 537 4.84 -31.59 39.04
CA LEU A 537 3.77 -30.78 38.45
C LEU A 537 2.44 -31.00 39.18
N LEU A 538 2.10 -32.25 39.51
CA LEU A 538 0.92 -32.59 40.31
C LEU A 538 1.02 -32.07 41.75
N GLU A 539 2.22 -32.02 42.32
CA GLU A 539 2.48 -31.46 43.66
C GLU A 539 2.18 -29.97 43.65
N ALA A 540 2.69 -29.26 42.65
CA ALA A 540 2.46 -27.85 42.47
C ALA A 540 0.97 -27.55 42.21
N ILE A 541 0.26 -28.40 41.44
CA ILE A 541 -1.20 -28.32 41.25
C ILE A 541 -1.97 -28.55 42.55
N ALA A 542 -1.62 -29.58 43.31
CA ALA A 542 -2.28 -29.89 44.58
C ALA A 542 -2.06 -28.79 45.62
N THR A 543 -0.90 -28.11 45.57
CA THR A 543 -0.56 -26.99 46.45
C THR A 543 -1.39 -25.74 46.12
N ASP A 544 -1.42 -25.34 44.85
CA ASP A 544 -2.13 -24.12 44.43
C ASP A 544 -3.65 -24.30 44.33
N HIS A 545 -4.12 -25.54 44.10
CA HIS A 545 -5.53 -25.87 43.89
C HIS A 545 -5.99 -27.01 44.81
N PRO A 546 -6.24 -26.74 46.11
CA PRO A 546 -6.54 -27.76 47.12
C PRO A 546 -7.71 -28.69 46.78
N ARG A 547 -8.65 -28.27 45.91
CA ARG A 547 -9.79 -29.09 45.49
C ARG A 547 -9.38 -30.38 44.74
N TYR A 548 -8.23 -30.38 44.06
CA TYR A 548 -7.71 -31.57 43.36
C TYR A 548 -6.84 -32.45 44.26
N ARG A 549 -6.50 -31.99 45.47
CA ARG A 549 -5.64 -32.72 46.39
C ARG A 549 -6.19 -34.11 46.71
N GLU A 550 -7.49 -34.21 46.97
CA GLU A 550 -8.16 -35.49 47.27
C GLU A 550 -8.28 -36.40 46.04
N GLU A 551 -8.54 -35.82 44.86
CA GLU A 551 -8.63 -36.57 43.60
C GLU A 551 -7.26 -37.15 43.21
N ILE A 552 -6.22 -36.31 43.19
CA ILE A 552 -4.83 -36.71 42.96
C ILE A 552 -4.42 -37.76 44.00
N ALA A 553 -4.78 -37.57 45.28
CA ALA A 553 -4.50 -38.56 46.32
C ALA A 553 -5.16 -39.92 46.04
N SER A 554 -6.44 -39.90 45.69
CA SER A 554 -7.23 -41.12 45.47
C SER A 554 -6.74 -41.94 44.28
N GLU A 555 -6.24 -41.27 43.24
CA GLU A 555 -5.78 -41.89 42.00
C GLU A 555 -4.32 -42.36 42.07
N ILE A 556 -3.45 -41.71 42.85
CA ILE A 556 -2.02 -42.08 42.97
C ILE A 556 -1.78 -43.11 44.08
N ALA A 557 -2.52 -43.03 45.18
CA ALA A 557 -2.33 -43.92 46.35
C ALA A 557 -2.29 -45.42 46.03
N PRO A 558 -3.10 -45.96 45.09
CA PRO A 558 -3.07 -47.38 44.75
C PRO A 558 -1.80 -47.83 44.03
N HIS A 559 -1.11 -46.93 43.32
CA HIS A 559 0.03 -47.25 42.44
C HIS A 559 1.39 -46.98 43.08
N LEU A 560 1.44 -46.06 44.05
CA LEU A 560 2.63 -45.70 44.83
C LEU A 560 3.44 -46.90 45.38
N PRO A 561 2.83 -48.00 45.87
CA PRO A 561 3.58 -49.15 46.39
C PRO A 561 4.32 -49.97 45.32
N ASP A 562 3.85 -49.94 44.07
CA ASP A 562 4.36 -50.78 42.99
C ASP A 562 5.42 -50.07 42.13
N TRP A 563 5.57 -48.76 42.29
CA TRP A 563 6.58 -47.99 41.60
C TRP A 563 7.97 -48.24 42.22
N THR A 564 8.90 -48.74 41.40
CA THR A 564 10.33 -48.89 41.78
C THR A 564 11.09 -47.65 41.36
N PHE A 565 11.88 -47.06 42.26
CA PHE A 565 12.47 -45.72 42.05
C PHE A 565 13.99 -45.73 42.11
N SER A 566 14.61 -44.90 41.27
CA SER A 566 15.95 -44.38 41.56
C SER A 566 15.90 -43.44 42.78
N SER A 567 17.00 -43.27 43.50
CA SER A 567 17.02 -42.49 44.74
C SER A 567 16.54 -41.04 44.58
N GLY A 568 16.75 -40.40 43.41
CA GLY A 568 16.27 -39.04 43.13
C GLY A 568 14.76 -38.96 42.87
N SER A 569 14.20 -39.93 42.14
CA SER A 569 12.76 -39.99 41.85
C SER A 569 11.88 -40.25 43.08
N ARG A 570 12.45 -40.84 44.12
CA ARG A 570 11.74 -41.18 45.36
C ARG A 570 11.41 -39.95 46.20
N GLU A 571 12.35 -39.01 46.32
CA GLU A 571 12.19 -37.81 47.14
C GLU A 571 11.05 -36.92 46.61
N GLU A 572 10.97 -36.75 45.29
CA GLU A 572 9.93 -35.96 44.62
C GLU A 572 8.53 -36.58 44.79
N LEU A 573 8.44 -37.91 44.79
CA LEU A 573 7.18 -38.62 45.02
C LEU A 573 6.77 -38.67 46.49
N GLU A 574 7.74 -38.67 47.41
CA GLU A 574 7.50 -38.49 48.84
C GLU A 574 6.98 -37.08 49.15
N ARG A 575 7.50 -36.04 48.49
CA ARG A 575 6.95 -34.67 48.56
C ARG A 575 5.54 -34.59 48.01
N LEU A 576 5.28 -35.14 46.82
CA LEU A 576 3.92 -35.22 46.28
C LEU A 576 2.97 -35.90 47.25
N ALA A 577 3.35 -37.06 47.79
CA ALA A 577 2.52 -37.81 48.73
C ALA A 577 2.28 -37.07 50.05
N GLU A 578 3.28 -36.36 50.58
CA GLU A 578 3.12 -35.47 51.73
C GLU A 578 2.13 -34.34 51.40
N VAL A 579 2.32 -33.68 50.26
CA VAL A 579 1.43 -32.63 49.77
C VAL A 579 0.02 -33.16 49.54
N VAL A 580 -0.20 -34.38 49.07
CA VAL A 580 -1.56 -34.92 48.88
C VAL A 580 -2.11 -35.68 50.10
N GLY A 581 -1.37 -35.73 51.21
CA GLY A 581 -1.81 -36.36 52.46
C GLY A 581 -1.78 -37.89 52.45
N ILE A 582 -1.07 -38.50 51.49
CA ILE A 582 -0.82 -39.93 51.45
C ILE A 582 0.39 -40.23 52.34
N ARG A 583 0.17 -41.03 53.39
CA ARG A 583 1.27 -41.55 54.20
C ARG A 583 2.00 -42.64 53.42
N ILE A 584 3.06 -42.28 52.71
CA ILE A 584 4.08 -43.26 52.32
C ILE A 584 4.75 -43.72 53.61
N LYS A 585 4.84 -45.04 53.82
CA LYS A 585 5.66 -45.58 54.91
C LYS A 585 7.13 -45.35 54.55
N ALA A 586 7.66 -44.18 54.92
CA ALA A 586 9.09 -43.88 54.84
C ALA A 586 9.72 -43.89 56.24
N SER A 587 10.92 -44.48 56.32
CA SER A 587 11.79 -44.52 57.49
C SER A 587 12.35 -43.11 57.79
N ASP A 588 12.49 -42.82 59.09
CA ASP A 588 13.06 -41.62 59.69
C ASP A 588 14.30 -41.04 58.96
N GLU A 589 14.31 -39.73 58.68
CA GLU A 589 15.27 -38.74 59.25
C GLU A 589 15.13 -37.29 58.67
N SER A 590 14.59 -36.39 59.51
CA SER A 590 15.01 -35.00 59.87
C SER A 590 15.30 -33.81 58.89
N GLN A 591 14.52 -32.73 59.14
CA GLN A 591 14.82 -31.29 59.42
C GLN A 591 14.94 -30.17 58.31
N PRO A 592 14.36 -28.95 58.53
CA PRO A 592 14.39 -27.80 57.60
C PRO A 592 15.20 -26.57 58.07
N VAL A 593 15.45 -25.61 57.15
CA VAL A 593 16.06 -24.26 57.36
C VAL A 593 15.29 -23.19 56.54
N PRO A 594 15.15 -21.91 57.01
CA PRO A 594 14.17 -20.93 56.52
C PRO A 594 14.71 -19.81 55.60
N ALA A 595 13.75 -19.03 55.05
CA ALA A 595 13.86 -17.95 54.07
C ALA A 595 14.06 -16.54 54.67
N ASP A 596 14.56 -15.60 53.86
CA ASP A 596 14.17 -14.16 53.80
C ASP A 596 14.96 -13.40 52.71
N LEU A 597 14.27 -12.61 51.86
CA LEU A 597 14.50 -11.15 51.64
C LEU A 597 13.71 -10.54 50.46
N GLU A 598 13.05 -9.43 50.78
CA GLU A 598 12.30 -8.48 49.93
C GLU A 598 13.20 -7.38 49.29
N ASN A 599 12.57 -6.65 48.35
CA ASN A 599 12.65 -5.19 48.07
C ASN A 599 13.62 -4.59 47.02
N SER A 600 13.09 -4.03 45.91
CA SER A 600 12.84 -2.56 45.72
C SER A 600 12.67 -2.05 44.27
N CYS A 601 11.59 -1.28 44.04
CA CYS A 601 11.40 0.01 43.35
C CYS A 601 11.90 0.35 41.91
N SER A 602 10.92 0.71 41.04
CA SER A 602 10.96 1.87 40.12
C SER A 602 9.54 2.22 39.62
N GLY A 603 9.13 3.51 39.65
CA GLY A 603 7.75 3.97 39.42
C GLY A 603 7.50 4.74 38.12
N PRO A 604 6.24 4.80 37.60
CA PRO A 604 5.81 5.53 36.41
C PRO A 604 5.07 6.84 36.74
N GLN A 605 5.53 8.01 36.29
CA GLN A 605 4.80 9.28 36.53
C GLN A 605 4.64 10.19 35.29
N SER A 606 5.21 9.87 34.14
CA SER A 606 5.19 10.79 32.98
C SER A 606 3.97 10.67 32.06
N GLN A 607 3.25 9.54 32.07
CA GLN A 607 2.07 9.34 31.20
C GLN A 607 0.80 10.02 31.74
N SER A 608 0.65 10.10 33.07
CA SER A 608 -0.54 10.64 33.73
C SER A 608 -0.79 12.13 33.45
N LEU A 609 0.24 12.92 33.16
CA LEU A 609 0.08 14.36 32.88
C LEU A 609 -0.42 14.65 31.46
N LEU A 610 -0.15 13.77 30.50
CA LEU A 610 -0.59 13.95 29.11
C LEU A 610 -2.03 13.49 28.91
N GLU A 611 -2.46 12.45 29.62
CA GLU A 611 -3.86 11.98 29.65
C GLU A 611 -4.81 13.01 30.28
N ALA A 612 -4.29 13.91 31.12
CA ALA A 612 -5.07 15.00 31.70
C ALA A 612 -5.50 16.05 30.65
N LEU A 613 -4.72 16.25 29.58
CA LEU A 613 -5.03 17.22 28.51
C LEU A 613 -6.18 16.77 27.62
N ASP A 614 -6.35 15.47 27.42
CA ASP A 614 -7.39 14.90 26.57
C ASP A 614 -8.79 15.24 27.11
N ASN A 615 -8.91 15.35 28.43
CA ASN A 615 -10.14 15.65 29.15
C ASN A 615 -10.26 17.11 29.61
N GLU A 616 -9.26 17.95 29.33
CA GLU A 616 -9.31 19.37 29.68
C GLU A 616 -10.32 20.10 28.79
N VAL A 617 -11.26 20.83 29.39
CA VAL A 617 -12.22 21.66 28.66
C VAL A 617 -11.53 22.96 28.24
N LEU A 618 -11.13 23.04 26.97
CA LEU A 618 -10.39 24.16 26.41
C LEU A 618 -11.30 25.20 25.75
N LEU A 619 -12.46 24.78 25.23
CA LEU A 619 -13.43 25.66 24.57
C LEU A 619 -14.84 25.48 25.19
N PRO A 620 -15.11 26.08 26.36
CA PRO A 620 -16.40 25.94 27.02
C PRO A 620 -17.53 26.57 26.17
N GLY A 621 -18.55 25.78 25.86
CA GLY A 621 -19.68 26.19 25.02
C GLY A 621 -19.55 25.83 23.54
N ASN A 622 -18.38 25.34 23.11
CA ASN A 622 -18.20 24.76 21.79
C ASN A 622 -18.77 23.31 21.76
N PRO A 623 -19.34 22.84 20.63
CA PRO A 623 -19.78 21.45 20.47
C PRO A 623 -18.70 20.40 20.72
N LEU A 624 -17.43 20.77 20.55
CA LEU A 624 -16.25 19.91 20.79
C LEU A 624 -15.38 20.57 21.86
N PRO A 625 -15.74 20.45 23.16
CA PRO A 625 -15.15 21.25 24.22
C PRO A 625 -13.75 20.77 24.66
N THR A 626 -13.39 19.51 24.37
CA THR A 626 -12.10 18.91 24.73
C THR A 626 -11.27 18.55 23.50
N LEU A 627 -9.95 18.39 23.69
CA LEU A 627 -9.05 18.05 22.59
C LEU A 627 -9.36 16.66 22.01
N ALA A 628 -9.75 15.71 22.88
CA ALA A 628 -10.15 14.38 22.45
C ALA A 628 -11.41 14.41 21.59
N ASP A 629 -12.42 15.22 21.95
CA ASP A 629 -13.65 15.37 21.16
C ASP A 629 -13.34 15.95 19.77
N TYR A 630 -12.47 16.95 19.69
CA TYR A 630 -12.06 17.55 18.42
C TYR A 630 -11.32 16.56 17.51
N CYS A 631 -10.36 15.79 18.05
CA CYS A 631 -9.63 14.79 17.28
C CYS A 631 -10.54 13.65 16.78
N ARG A 632 -11.46 13.15 17.62
CA ARG A 632 -12.43 12.13 17.21
C ARG A 632 -13.32 12.62 16.08
N PHE A 633 -13.78 13.87 16.17
CA PHE A 633 -14.60 14.48 15.12
C PHE A 633 -13.84 14.61 13.78
N LEU A 634 -12.60 15.07 13.78
CA LEU A 634 -11.81 15.20 12.54
C LEU A 634 -11.51 13.86 11.87
N LYS A 635 -11.25 12.81 12.65
CA LYS A 635 -11.06 11.45 12.10
C LYS A 635 -12.34 10.93 11.47
N ALA A 636 -13.47 11.03 12.18
CA ALA A 636 -14.77 10.66 11.63
C ALA A 636 -15.09 11.43 10.34
N LEU A 637 -14.72 12.71 10.26
CA LEU A 637 -14.89 13.53 9.06
C LEU A 637 -14.01 13.06 7.88
N GLY A 638 -12.79 12.61 8.14
CA GLY A 638 -11.87 12.11 7.12
C GLY A 638 -12.22 10.72 6.57
N GLU A 639 -12.91 9.90 7.36
CA GLU A 639 -13.31 8.54 6.99
C GLU A 639 -14.73 8.47 6.40
N ALA A 640 -15.57 9.47 6.66
CA ALA A 640 -16.96 9.45 6.21
C ALA A 640 -17.09 9.70 4.69
N ALA A 641 -17.90 8.85 4.04
CA ALA A 641 -18.32 9.07 2.65
C ALA A 641 -19.17 10.35 2.48
N ASN A 642 -19.81 10.83 3.56
CA ASN A 642 -20.62 12.05 3.59
C ASN A 642 -20.29 12.93 4.81
N PRO A 643 -19.42 13.94 4.66
CA PRO A 643 -19.02 14.83 5.76
C PRO A 643 -20.19 15.54 6.47
N MET A 644 -21.30 15.78 5.76
CA MET A 644 -22.48 16.45 6.33
C MET A 644 -23.20 15.61 7.39
N GLU A 645 -23.14 14.27 7.27
CA GLU A 645 -23.74 13.36 8.25
C GLU A 645 -22.98 13.39 9.58
N VAL A 646 -21.66 13.47 9.53
CA VAL A 646 -20.80 13.59 10.72
C VAL A 646 -21.05 14.93 11.43
N MET A 647 -21.12 16.03 10.68
CA MET A 647 -21.45 17.35 11.25
C MET A 647 -22.84 17.37 11.90
N THR A 648 -23.84 16.78 11.23
CA THR A 648 -25.20 16.65 11.77
C THR A 648 -25.24 15.79 13.03
N ALA A 649 -24.50 14.66 13.04
CA ALA A 649 -24.41 13.76 14.19
C ALA A 649 -23.74 14.42 15.41
N SER A 650 -22.80 15.33 15.18
CA SER A 650 -22.17 16.16 16.22
C SER A 650 -22.98 17.42 16.57
N GLY A 651 -24.16 17.62 15.96
CA GLY A 651 -25.03 18.76 16.23
C GLY A 651 -24.47 20.11 15.76
N MET A 652 -23.58 20.11 14.77
CA MET A 652 -22.95 21.32 14.21
C MET A 652 -23.57 21.71 12.86
N THR A 653 -23.78 23.02 12.67
CA THR A 653 -24.00 23.63 11.35
C THR A 653 -22.66 23.96 10.66
N ASP A 654 -22.68 24.23 9.36
CA ASP A 654 -21.48 24.63 8.60
C ASP A 654 -20.79 25.85 9.22
N ASP A 655 -21.56 26.87 9.61
CA ASP A 655 -21.04 28.06 10.28
C ASP A 655 -20.38 27.73 11.63
N GLN A 656 -20.97 26.80 12.40
CA GLN A 656 -20.41 26.36 13.68
C GLN A 656 -19.13 25.53 13.50
N TYR A 657 -19.04 24.74 12.43
CA TYR A 657 -17.83 24.00 12.10
C TYR A 657 -16.67 24.95 11.76
N VAL A 658 -16.90 25.94 10.89
CA VAL A 658 -15.88 26.95 10.54
C VAL A 658 -15.41 27.71 11.78
N GLN A 659 -16.35 28.11 12.64
CA GLN A 659 -16.02 28.77 13.90
C GLN A 659 -15.21 27.85 14.84
N CYS A 660 -15.62 26.58 14.98
CA CYS A 660 -14.93 25.58 15.81
C CYS A 660 -13.49 25.35 15.36
N VAL A 661 -13.24 25.19 14.06
CA VAL A 661 -11.87 25.00 13.51
C VAL A 661 -11.01 26.24 13.78
N SER A 662 -11.57 27.45 13.61
CA SER A 662 -10.85 28.69 13.89
C SER A 662 -10.48 28.83 15.38
N GLU A 663 -11.40 28.51 16.29
CA GLU A 663 -11.17 28.57 17.74
C GLU A 663 -10.11 27.55 18.19
N TRP A 664 -10.15 26.32 17.67
CA TRP A 664 -9.13 25.31 17.94
C TRP A 664 -7.74 25.68 17.39
N GLY A 665 -7.69 26.28 16.20
CA GLY A 665 -6.44 26.83 15.64
C GLY A 665 -5.82 27.90 16.54
N GLU A 666 -6.64 28.77 17.14
CA GLU A 666 -6.18 29.78 18.09
C GLU A 666 -5.68 29.17 19.42
N VAL A 667 -6.36 28.16 19.96
CA VAL A 667 -5.93 27.45 21.18
C VAL A 667 -4.58 26.77 20.96
N MET A 668 -4.43 26.00 19.88
CA MET A 668 -3.17 25.30 19.57
C MET A 668 -2.01 26.27 19.31
N SER A 669 -2.28 27.46 18.77
CA SER A 669 -1.25 28.49 18.57
C SER A 669 -0.77 29.14 19.87
N ARG A 670 -1.54 29.05 20.96
CA ARG A 670 -1.21 29.64 22.27
C ARG A 670 -0.68 28.60 23.27
N ARG A 671 -0.91 27.31 23.02
CA ARG A 671 -0.59 26.20 23.92
C ARG A 671 0.11 25.06 23.17
N ASP A 672 1.45 25.09 23.21
CA ASP A 672 2.29 24.10 22.54
C ASP A 672 2.04 22.66 23.04
N ASP A 673 1.70 22.49 24.32
CA ASP A 673 1.35 21.20 24.92
C ASP A 673 0.11 20.58 24.27
N VAL A 674 -0.91 21.40 23.97
CA VAL A 674 -2.13 21.00 23.27
C VAL A 674 -1.83 20.66 21.80
N ALA A 675 -0.99 21.45 21.11
CA ALA A 675 -0.60 21.17 19.73
C ALA A 675 0.21 19.86 19.60
N ILE A 676 1.13 19.60 20.54
CA ILE A 676 1.89 18.35 20.60
C ILE A 676 0.93 17.18 20.85
N ARG A 677 0.02 17.31 21.82
CA ARG A 677 -0.95 16.25 22.11
C ARG A 677 -1.91 16.00 20.96
N TYR A 678 -2.36 17.05 20.25
CA TYR A 678 -3.16 16.94 19.02
C TYR A 678 -2.47 16.07 17.97
N SER A 679 -1.19 16.32 17.69
CA SER A 679 -0.42 15.51 16.73
C SER A 679 -0.32 14.04 17.13
N GLN A 680 -0.17 13.76 18.43
CA GLN A 680 -0.13 12.40 18.97
C GLN A 680 -1.48 11.69 18.84
N LEU A 681 -2.58 12.39 19.15
CA LEU A 681 -3.93 11.83 19.03
C LEU A 681 -4.31 11.58 17.58
N MET A 682 -3.93 12.47 16.65
CA MET A 682 -4.17 12.27 15.22
C MET A 682 -3.36 11.11 14.63
N ALA A 683 -2.14 10.87 15.15
CA ALA A 683 -1.31 9.74 14.74
C ALA A 683 -1.69 8.40 15.39
N ALA A 684 -2.41 8.41 16.52
CA ALA A 684 -2.86 7.19 17.19
C ALA A 684 -4.01 6.50 16.44
N SER A 685 -4.02 5.17 16.38
CA SER A 685 -5.16 4.40 15.83
C SER A 685 -6.41 4.54 16.73
N GLU A 686 -7.61 4.40 16.15
CA GLU A 686 -8.90 4.66 16.82
C GLU A 686 -9.10 3.91 18.14
N ASN A 687 -8.52 2.71 18.29
CA ASN A 687 -8.70 1.85 19.47
C ASN A 687 -8.20 2.46 20.80
N LYS A 688 -7.36 3.51 20.77
CA LYS A 688 -6.87 4.20 21.98
C LYS A 688 -7.73 5.38 22.45
N LEU A 689 -8.69 5.84 21.66
CA LEU A 689 -9.53 7.02 21.98
C LEU A 689 -10.86 6.66 22.66
N ILE A 690 -11.18 5.37 22.74
CA ILE A 690 -12.44 4.81 23.27
C ILE A 690 -12.29 4.32 24.73
N SER A 691 -11.06 4.10 25.19
CA SER A 691 -10.73 3.85 26.61
C SER A 691 -10.58 5.16 27.37
#